data_AF-Q23YE6-F1
#
_entry.id   AF-Q23YE6-F1
#
_cell.length_a   1.000
_cell.length_b   1.000
_cell.length_c   1.000
_cell.angle_alpha   90.00
_cell.angle_beta   90.00
_cell.angle_gamma   90.00
#
_symmetry.space_group_name_H-M   'P 1'
#
loop_
_entity.id
_entity.type
_entity.pdbx_description
1 polymer ?
#
loop_
_entity_poly.entity_id
_entity_poly.type
_entity_poly.pdbx_seq_one_letter_code
_entity_poly.pdbx_strand_id
1 'polypeptide(L)'
;MGLFKRLGQIIQVTIALLVVGLVLATYLWIPSYQGKLYHSRNYGDINIYRDEFAIPHIVSESIQSSFYGLGHVHCQDRLWNMDMYRRIASGKMSELFGNSTLDTDIMMREFGFRRAAEKMRDNLTKDILETIQAYADGVNDCVDAMKILPLEYYITGNKFEKWDVVDSLSFVKLLNFQLTSDWSYELIREKLIKIFGKKVVKLMMVNRYLFDNTTIMTDEELKLMGLYSPFDPKIDLEEDQDAGSSLSVEKLELIMKTGIVQFLSENKGSNGWAIHGNHTTTGKPILANDPHLDNQIPAIWAQAVLHFKTKYGKEQTVSGGSMPGIGAILSGQTNYFAWGMTTLYTDSSDLYQEKLNDEGDKYFLDDEWRKLKTVKEQINIKSGQAYNLTVKLTHRGPILQRDSMNVSFAWIGYIDNDKTCDGIFNFYHLDNFQELIDSLNLIDGPTQALSFATVDNHIGFFGMGKHPIRSNPYQGAFIQDGTKSKNDWIRFNTVQEQPRSYDPPKGYVVTANNKFASDNTLNNLSLYVASTARSKRITEIIEEYIRNGTKISPEHVMNMQRDVKDSYAQKIHRHYLNIYHKNKRDILTPDQISECDKMMKLLEKWDFYAEEKSVGASVYYAIDYFLSKKLLLSYSEDILVRLKVTVHFLFDHFRLNQIQNWSEGKNIDEEWCRNANSTLKGKDCIYNFVVSINEAYLFLKEKLGENMNKWYYGEIHQHHFIHIPFSKTPLKSLFERSYQSKGSKYTVHVSALDFQNDSWKGIWGGNYKMIASLDKSQDSYYILDTGVSGNLLSSHYDDQQQIYKQGNYLKQNRNPKTYSSFKKFSLISSKLTKQKSQKDL
;
A
#
# COMPACT_ATOMS: atom_id res chain seq x y z
N MET A 1 -22.58 -10.70 60.73
CA MET A 1 -21.76 -11.78 60.13
C MET A 1 -22.44 -12.53 58.98
N GLY A 2 -23.73 -12.88 59.03
CA GLY A 2 -24.39 -13.67 57.97
C GLY A 2 -24.52 -12.99 56.59
N LEU A 3 -24.71 -11.66 56.55
CA LEU A 3 -24.86 -10.90 55.30
C LEU A 3 -23.56 -10.83 54.48
N PHE A 4 -22.42 -10.57 55.14
CA PHE A 4 -21.09 -10.55 54.50
C PHE A 4 -20.69 -11.92 53.94
N LYS A 5 -21.07 -13.01 54.62
CA LYS A 5 -20.79 -14.38 54.15
C LYS A 5 -21.61 -14.74 52.91
N ARG A 6 -22.89 -14.33 52.86
CA ARG A 6 -23.74 -14.48 51.67
C ARG A 6 -23.28 -13.61 50.50
N LEU A 7 -22.88 -12.36 50.77
CA LEU A 7 -22.33 -11.47 49.75
C LEU A 7 -21.04 -12.05 49.15
N GLY A 8 -20.14 -12.58 50.00
CA GLY A 8 -18.93 -13.28 49.56
C GLY A 8 -19.23 -14.51 48.70
N GLN A 9 -20.23 -15.32 49.05
CA GLN A 9 -20.66 -16.47 48.25
C GLN A 9 -21.25 -16.06 46.90
N ILE A 10 -22.07 -15.00 46.85
CA ILE A 10 -22.64 -14.49 45.60
C ILE A 10 -21.53 -13.94 44.69
N ILE A 11 -20.55 -13.23 45.25
CA ILE A 11 -19.39 -12.74 44.50
C ILE A 11 -18.58 -13.92 43.95
N GLN A 12 -18.31 -14.95 44.77
CA GLN A 12 -17.59 -16.15 44.33
C GLN A 12 -18.32 -16.90 43.22
N VAL A 13 -19.64 -17.10 43.33
CA VAL A 13 -20.44 -17.77 42.30
C VAL A 13 -20.48 -16.94 41.02
N THR A 14 -20.66 -15.62 41.12
CA THR A 14 -20.63 -14.71 39.96
C THR A 14 -19.27 -14.75 39.26
N ILE A 15 -18.16 -14.69 40.01
CA ILE A 15 -16.81 -14.82 39.45
C ILE A 15 -16.64 -16.19 38.79
N ALA A 16 -17.07 -17.28 39.43
CA ALA A 16 -16.98 -18.62 38.85
C ALA A 16 -17.78 -18.72 37.53
N LEU A 17 -18.99 -18.16 37.48
CA LEU A 17 -19.80 -18.13 36.27
C LEU A 17 -19.19 -17.25 35.17
N LEU A 18 -18.59 -16.12 35.51
CA LEU A 18 -17.87 -15.28 34.56
C LEU A 18 -16.63 -16.00 34.01
N VAL A 19 -15.88 -16.71 34.85
CA VAL A 19 -14.73 -17.51 34.44
C VAL A 19 -15.17 -18.66 33.53
N VAL A 20 -16.21 -19.40 33.91
CA VAL A 20 -16.76 -20.48 33.07
C VAL A 20 -17.28 -19.92 31.73
N GLY A 21 -17.99 -18.78 31.76
CA GLY A 21 -18.45 -18.09 30.56
C GLY A 21 -17.29 -17.66 29.65
N LEU A 22 -16.21 -17.12 30.22
CA LEU A 22 -15.00 -16.72 29.48
C LEU A 22 -14.27 -17.94 28.89
N VAL A 23 -14.15 -19.04 29.64
CA VAL A 23 -13.55 -20.31 29.18
C VAL A 23 -14.38 -20.93 28.06
N LEU A 24 -15.71 -20.91 28.15
CA LEU A 24 -16.58 -21.39 27.09
C LEU A 24 -16.52 -20.49 25.85
N ALA A 25 -16.52 -19.16 26.04
CA ALA A 25 -16.39 -18.21 24.93
C ALA A 25 -15.06 -18.35 24.20
N THR A 26 -13.95 -18.47 24.94
CA THR A 26 -12.61 -18.73 24.37
C THR A 26 -12.58 -20.04 23.59
N TYR A 27 -13.08 -21.14 24.17
CA TYR A 27 -13.14 -22.44 23.49
C TYR A 27 -13.99 -22.42 22.21
N LEU A 28 -15.08 -21.66 22.18
CA LEU A 28 -15.99 -21.60 21.04
C LEU A 28 -15.57 -20.61 19.95
N TRP A 29 -14.84 -19.55 20.30
CA TRP A 29 -14.36 -18.55 19.34
C TRP A 29 -13.02 -18.89 18.71
N ILE A 30 -12.12 -19.58 19.41
CA ILE A 30 -10.80 -19.92 18.85
C ILE A 30 -10.98 -20.89 17.67
N PRO A 31 -10.37 -20.61 16.49
CA PRO A 31 -10.48 -21.49 15.34
C PRO A 31 -9.94 -22.90 15.64
N SER A 32 -10.67 -23.93 15.20
CA SER A 32 -10.19 -25.31 15.29
C SER A 32 -9.27 -25.63 14.12
N TYR A 33 -8.00 -25.89 14.43
CA TYR A 33 -6.96 -26.25 13.47
C TYR A 33 -6.74 -27.76 13.32
N GLN A 34 -7.60 -28.57 13.95
CA GLN A 34 -7.54 -30.03 13.87
C GLN A 34 -8.93 -30.64 13.71
N GLY A 35 -8.99 -31.78 13.03
CA GLY A 35 -10.23 -32.53 12.88
C GLY A 35 -10.66 -32.66 11.43
N LYS A 36 -11.97 -32.87 11.24
CA LYS A 36 -12.56 -33.17 9.93
C LYS A 36 -13.84 -32.37 9.76
N LEU A 37 -14.01 -31.77 8.59
CA LEU A 37 -15.27 -31.18 8.15
C LEU A 37 -15.69 -31.85 6.85
N TYR A 38 -16.97 -32.24 6.75
CA TYR A 38 -17.50 -32.83 5.53
C TYR A 38 -18.15 -31.76 4.66
N HIS A 39 -17.93 -31.82 3.35
CA HIS A 39 -18.58 -30.93 2.38
C HIS A 39 -19.21 -31.72 1.23
N SER A 40 -20.15 -31.11 0.53
CA SER A 40 -20.87 -31.69 -0.61
C SER A 40 -20.37 -31.19 -1.98
N ARG A 41 -19.36 -30.31 -1.97
CA ARG A 41 -18.75 -29.72 -3.18
C ARG A 41 -17.92 -30.73 -3.99
N ASN A 42 -17.65 -30.40 -5.25
CA ASN A 42 -16.87 -31.21 -6.19
C ASN A 42 -15.36 -30.93 -6.15
N TYR A 43 -14.81 -30.59 -4.98
CA TYR A 43 -13.38 -30.26 -4.83
C TYR A 43 -12.53 -31.43 -4.30
N GLY A 44 -13.09 -32.63 -4.18
CA GLY A 44 -12.38 -33.79 -3.61
C GLY A 44 -12.06 -33.61 -2.14
N ASP A 45 -11.09 -34.40 -1.63
CA ASP A 45 -10.60 -34.25 -0.25
C ASP A 45 -9.44 -33.24 -0.21
N ILE A 46 -9.42 -32.38 0.81
CA ILE A 46 -8.37 -31.38 1.04
C ILE A 46 -7.79 -31.59 2.43
N ASN A 47 -6.46 -31.64 2.54
CA ASN A 47 -5.77 -31.71 3.82
C ASN A 47 -5.07 -30.37 4.10
N ILE A 48 -5.38 -29.77 5.24
CA ILE A 48 -4.82 -28.52 5.70
C ILE A 48 -3.91 -28.85 6.89
N TYR A 49 -2.62 -28.60 6.75
CA TYR A 49 -1.65 -28.74 7.81
C TYR A 49 -1.29 -27.34 8.33
N ARG A 50 -1.14 -27.18 9.64
CA ARG A 50 -0.72 -25.91 10.26
C ARG A 50 0.54 -26.12 11.08
N ASP A 51 1.55 -25.30 10.78
CA ASP A 51 2.80 -25.27 11.52
C ASP A 51 2.65 -24.62 12.91
N GLU A 52 3.78 -24.39 13.59
CA GLU A 52 3.79 -23.82 14.94
C GLU A 52 3.28 -22.37 15.02
N PHE A 53 3.28 -21.63 13.90
CA PHE A 53 2.73 -20.27 13.77
C PHE A 53 1.34 -20.27 13.10
N ALA A 54 0.71 -21.44 13.02
CA ALA A 54 -0.56 -21.69 12.36
C ALA A 54 -0.60 -21.33 10.87
N ILE A 55 0.55 -21.27 10.19
CA ILE A 55 0.59 -21.02 8.75
C ILE A 55 -0.03 -22.21 8.01
N PRO A 56 -1.04 -22.01 7.15
CA PRO A 56 -1.72 -23.10 6.45
C PRO A 56 -0.89 -23.63 5.27
N HIS A 57 -0.68 -24.94 5.27
CA HIS A 57 -0.18 -25.76 4.17
C HIS A 57 -1.31 -26.63 3.63
N ILE A 58 -1.88 -26.23 2.50
CA ILE A 58 -3.03 -26.85 1.86
C ILE A 58 -2.54 -27.87 0.83
N VAL A 59 -2.92 -29.14 0.99
CA VAL A 59 -2.58 -30.24 0.08
C VAL A 59 -3.86 -30.77 -0.55
N SER A 60 -3.93 -30.77 -1.87
CA SER A 60 -5.13 -31.12 -2.65
C SER A 60 -4.78 -31.68 -4.03
N GLU A 61 -5.79 -32.13 -4.79
CA GLU A 61 -5.56 -32.72 -6.12
C GLU A 61 -5.56 -31.69 -7.27
N SER A 62 -6.09 -30.49 -7.07
CA SER A 62 -6.13 -29.44 -8.11
C SER A 62 -6.02 -28.03 -7.54
N ILE A 63 -5.83 -27.04 -8.42
CA ILE A 63 -5.80 -25.63 -8.01
C ILE A 63 -7.15 -25.18 -7.43
N GLN A 64 -8.29 -25.55 -8.03
CA GLN A 64 -9.62 -25.22 -7.50
C GLN A 64 -9.81 -25.79 -6.10
N SER A 65 -9.37 -27.03 -5.86
CA SER A 65 -9.38 -27.63 -4.52
C SER A 65 -8.48 -26.89 -3.53
N SER A 66 -7.31 -26.43 -3.96
CA SER A 66 -6.43 -25.58 -3.14
C SER A 66 -7.11 -24.26 -2.77
N PHE A 67 -7.81 -23.63 -3.71
CA PHE A 67 -8.50 -22.36 -3.49
C PHE A 67 -9.74 -22.50 -2.61
N TYR A 68 -10.46 -23.62 -2.70
CA TYR A 68 -11.48 -23.98 -1.72
C TYR A 68 -10.89 -24.10 -0.30
N GLY A 69 -9.76 -24.79 -0.15
CA GLY A 69 -9.02 -24.83 1.11
C GLY A 69 -8.55 -23.45 1.58
N LEU A 70 -8.08 -22.60 0.66
CA LEU A 70 -7.62 -21.24 0.95
C LEU A 70 -8.76 -20.35 1.46
N GLY A 71 -9.93 -20.42 0.82
CA GLY A 71 -11.14 -19.74 1.27
C GLY A 71 -11.56 -20.17 2.68
N HIS A 72 -11.50 -21.48 2.95
CA HIS A 72 -11.80 -22.03 4.28
C HIS A 72 -10.85 -21.47 5.35
N VAL A 73 -9.52 -21.51 5.13
CA VAL A 73 -8.57 -21.02 6.14
C VAL A 73 -8.60 -19.50 6.32
N HIS A 74 -8.80 -18.73 5.23
CA HIS A 74 -9.00 -17.30 5.33
C HIS A 74 -10.26 -16.96 6.13
N CYS A 75 -11.37 -17.68 5.93
CA CYS A 75 -12.56 -17.54 6.76
C CYS A 75 -12.27 -17.87 8.23
N GLN A 76 -11.61 -19.00 8.52
CA GLN A 76 -11.29 -19.40 9.89
C GLN A 76 -10.54 -18.31 10.66
N ASP A 77 -9.60 -17.63 10.01
CA ASP A 77 -8.69 -16.70 10.67
C ASP A 77 -9.09 -15.23 10.51
N ARG A 78 -9.78 -14.85 9.42
CA ARG A 78 -9.89 -13.46 8.93
C ARG A 78 -11.30 -13.03 8.54
N LEU A 79 -12.35 -13.80 8.85
CA LEU A 79 -13.72 -13.55 8.38
C LEU A 79 -14.19 -12.10 8.51
N TRP A 80 -14.04 -11.49 9.70
CA TRP A 80 -14.48 -10.11 9.92
C TRP A 80 -13.73 -9.10 9.04
N ASN A 81 -12.40 -9.22 8.97
CA ASN A 81 -11.56 -8.35 8.15
C ASN A 81 -11.93 -8.44 6.66
N MET A 82 -12.21 -9.65 6.17
CA MET A 82 -12.71 -9.87 4.80
C MET A 82 -14.06 -9.21 4.56
N ASP A 83 -15.01 -9.36 5.49
CA ASP A 83 -16.36 -8.76 5.38
C ASP A 83 -16.29 -7.23 5.36
N MET A 84 -15.40 -6.63 6.15
CA MET A 84 -15.13 -5.19 6.14
C MET A 84 -14.65 -4.72 4.76
N TYR A 85 -13.66 -5.37 4.15
CA TYR A 85 -13.14 -4.94 2.85
C TYR A 85 -14.16 -5.08 1.72
N ARG A 86 -14.95 -6.16 1.66
CA ARG A 86 -16.01 -6.25 0.63
C ARG A 86 -17.10 -5.19 0.81
N ARG A 87 -17.39 -4.80 2.06
CA ARG A 87 -18.38 -3.75 2.37
C ARG A 87 -17.87 -2.36 2.02
N ILE A 88 -16.59 -2.08 2.27
CA ILE A 88 -15.93 -0.86 1.79
C ILE A 88 -16.01 -0.81 0.26
N ALA A 89 -15.51 -1.85 -0.43
CA ALA A 89 -15.49 -1.89 -1.89
C ALA A 89 -16.90 -1.77 -2.51
N SER A 90 -17.90 -2.35 -1.84
CA SER A 90 -19.29 -2.32 -2.30
C SER A 90 -20.09 -1.15 -1.74
N GLY A 91 -19.53 -0.21 -0.98
CA GLY A 91 -20.30 0.88 -0.35
C GLY A 91 -21.49 0.39 0.49
N LYS A 92 -21.22 -0.43 1.50
CA LYS A 92 -22.19 -1.02 2.45
C LYS A 92 -21.80 -0.82 3.93
N MET A 93 -20.96 0.16 4.25
CA MET A 93 -20.50 0.45 5.61
C MET A 93 -21.62 1.01 6.50
N SER A 94 -22.59 1.71 5.92
CA SER A 94 -23.71 2.36 6.63
C SER A 94 -24.71 1.35 7.18
N GLU A 95 -24.72 0.14 6.66
CA GLU A 95 -25.44 -0.99 7.25
C GLU A 95 -24.88 -1.34 8.64
N LEU A 96 -23.58 -1.12 8.87
CA LEU A 96 -22.90 -1.41 10.14
C LEU A 96 -22.84 -0.21 11.09
N PHE A 97 -22.56 0.98 10.55
CA PHE A 97 -22.21 2.18 11.32
C PHE A 97 -23.20 3.34 11.13
N GLY A 98 -24.30 3.13 10.39
CA GLY A 98 -25.34 4.12 10.19
C GLY A 98 -24.87 5.33 9.38
N ASN A 99 -25.45 6.50 9.66
CA ASN A 99 -25.17 7.74 8.92
C ASN A 99 -23.71 8.19 8.96
N SER A 100 -22.92 7.73 9.94
CA SER A 100 -21.51 8.13 10.08
C SER A 100 -20.62 7.67 8.91
N THR A 101 -21.08 6.70 8.12
CA THR A 101 -20.35 6.16 6.96
C THR A 101 -21.11 6.32 5.64
N LEU A 102 -22.22 7.08 5.64
CA LEU A 102 -23.06 7.25 4.44
C LEU A 102 -22.29 7.95 3.31
N ASP A 103 -21.52 8.97 3.64
CA ASP A 103 -20.71 9.69 2.65
C ASP A 103 -19.66 8.80 1.99
N THR A 104 -19.06 7.89 2.78
CA THR A 104 -18.14 6.87 2.26
C THR A 104 -18.86 5.91 1.33
N ASP A 105 -20.03 5.40 1.72
CA ASP A 105 -20.77 4.48 0.85
C ASP A 105 -21.20 5.13 -0.46
N ILE A 106 -21.75 6.34 -0.41
CA ILE A 106 -22.14 7.07 -1.63
C ILE A 106 -20.92 7.24 -2.54
N MET A 107 -19.76 7.59 -1.99
CA MET A 107 -18.52 7.72 -2.76
C MET A 107 -18.08 6.40 -3.40
N MET A 108 -18.08 5.30 -2.64
CA MET A 108 -17.75 3.97 -3.18
C MET A 108 -18.74 3.54 -4.28
N ARG A 109 -20.03 3.92 -4.15
CA ARG A 109 -21.04 3.71 -5.20
C ARG A 109 -20.85 4.62 -6.41
N GLU A 110 -20.43 5.88 -6.23
CA GLU A 110 -20.14 6.78 -7.35
C GLU A 110 -19.01 6.22 -8.21
N PHE A 111 -17.86 5.86 -7.61
CA PHE A 111 -16.79 5.15 -8.31
C PHE A 111 -17.28 3.81 -8.89
N GLY A 112 -18.02 3.02 -8.12
CA GLY A 112 -18.65 1.80 -8.61
C GLY A 112 -17.70 0.63 -8.79
N PHE A 113 -16.83 0.39 -7.81
CA PHE A 113 -15.90 -0.77 -7.83
C PHE A 113 -16.63 -2.09 -8.04
N ARG A 114 -17.79 -2.29 -7.40
CA ARG A 114 -18.62 -3.49 -7.61
C ARG A 114 -19.10 -3.62 -9.07
N ARG A 115 -19.54 -2.53 -9.71
CA ARG A 115 -19.95 -2.55 -11.13
C ARG A 115 -18.77 -2.88 -12.04
N ALA A 116 -17.59 -2.34 -11.75
CA ALA A 116 -16.37 -2.67 -12.49
C ALA A 116 -15.94 -4.13 -12.27
N ALA A 117 -16.15 -4.68 -11.08
CA ALA A 117 -15.88 -6.08 -10.76
C ALA A 117 -16.85 -7.04 -11.46
N GLU A 118 -18.13 -6.69 -11.57
CA GLU A 118 -19.12 -7.46 -12.34
C GLU A 118 -18.73 -7.54 -13.82
N LYS A 119 -18.28 -6.43 -14.41
CA LYS A 119 -17.75 -6.43 -15.79
C LYS A 119 -16.51 -7.31 -15.93
N MET A 120 -15.56 -7.22 -14.98
CA MET A 120 -14.37 -8.07 -15.00
C MET A 120 -14.76 -9.55 -14.97
N ARG A 121 -15.66 -9.95 -14.06
CA ARG A 121 -16.16 -11.34 -13.94
C ARG A 121 -16.62 -11.89 -15.28
N ASP A 122 -17.36 -11.09 -16.04
CA ASP A 122 -17.97 -11.50 -17.31
C ASP A 122 -16.93 -11.70 -18.44
N ASN A 123 -15.68 -11.25 -18.25
CA ASN A 123 -14.58 -11.41 -19.20
C ASN A 123 -13.53 -12.44 -18.80
N LEU A 124 -13.59 -12.96 -17.56
CA LEU A 124 -12.64 -13.98 -17.09
C LEU A 124 -12.82 -15.30 -17.85
N THR A 125 -11.73 -16.02 -18.05
CA THR A 125 -11.83 -17.39 -18.55
C THR A 125 -12.57 -18.28 -17.54
N LYS A 126 -13.23 -19.32 -18.05
CA LYS A 126 -14.02 -20.26 -17.24
C LYS A 126 -13.20 -20.87 -16.09
N ASP A 127 -11.95 -21.25 -16.36
CA ASP A 127 -11.08 -21.90 -15.37
C ASP A 127 -10.74 -20.98 -14.19
N ILE A 128 -10.47 -19.70 -14.48
CA ILE A 128 -10.20 -18.68 -13.46
C ILE A 128 -11.46 -18.35 -12.67
N LEU A 129 -12.60 -18.20 -13.35
CA LEU A 129 -13.88 -18.00 -12.68
C LEU A 129 -14.22 -19.16 -11.74
N GLU A 130 -14.01 -20.41 -12.16
CA GLU A 130 -14.20 -21.60 -11.33
C GLU A 130 -13.24 -21.64 -10.13
N THR A 131 -12.00 -21.16 -10.30
CA THR A 131 -11.02 -21.08 -9.21
C THR A 131 -11.43 -20.05 -8.16
N ILE A 132 -11.89 -18.86 -8.56
CA ILE A 132 -12.38 -17.83 -7.63
C ILE A 132 -13.70 -18.27 -6.98
N GLN A 133 -14.56 -18.97 -7.73
CA GLN A 133 -15.77 -19.57 -7.16
C GLN A 133 -15.44 -20.63 -6.11
N ALA A 134 -14.40 -21.44 -6.31
CA ALA A 134 -13.96 -22.41 -5.32
C ALA A 134 -13.51 -21.72 -4.02
N TYR A 135 -12.78 -20.61 -4.12
CA TYR A 135 -12.46 -19.77 -2.97
C TYR A 135 -13.72 -19.28 -2.23
N ALA A 136 -14.69 -18.71 -2.95
CA ALA A 136 -15.94 -18.24 -2.36
C ALA A 136 -16.74 -19.38 -1.67
N ASP A 137 -16.78 -20.56 -2.28
CA ASP A 137 -17.39 -21.76 -1.70
C ASP A 137 -16.71 -22.16 -0.39
N GLY A 138 -15.37 -22.09 -0.33
CA GLY A 138 -14.59 -22.40 0.88
C GLY A 138 -14.88 -21.44 2.02
N VAL A 139 -15.00 -20.14 1.72
CA VAL A 139 -15.42 -19.12 2.70
C VAL A 139 -16.82 -19.44 3.23
N ASN A 140 -17.78 -19.70 2.35
CA ASN A 140 -19.17 -19.95 2.72
C ASN A 140 -19.34 -21.22 3.55
N ASP A 141 -18.75 -22.34 3.11
CA ASP A 141 -18.86 -23.61 3.80
C ASP A 141 -18.14 -23.55 5.17
N CYS A 142 -17.07 -22.76 5.29
CA CYS A 142 -16.44 -22.46 6.58
C CYS A 142 -17.38 -21.71 7.52
N VAL A 143 -18.06 -20.66 7.06
CA VAL A 143 -19.02 -19.93 7.90
C VAL A 143 -20.21 -20.80 8.29
N ASP A 144 -20.75 -21.59 7.36
CA ASP A 144 -21.85 -22.52 7.62
C ASP A 144 -21.46 -23.59 8.68
N ALA A 145 -20.16 -23.89 8.82
CA ALA A 145 -19.62 -24.80 9.83
C ALA A 145 -19.25 -24.14 11.17
N MET A 146 -19.21 -22.80 11.25
CA MET A 146 -18.90 -22.10 12.49
C MET A 146 -20.04 -22.25 13.50
N LYS A 147 -19.69 -22.59 14.75
CA LYS A 147 -20.68 -22.64 15.84
C LYS A 147 -21.16 -21.25 16.26
N ILE A 148 -20.23 -20.30 16.26
CA ILE A 148 -20.42 -18.92 16.69
C ILE A 148 -19.55 -18.07 15.77
N LEU A 149 -20.09 -16.95 15.28
CA LEU A 149 -19.33 -16.00 14.46
C LEU A 149 -18.26 -15.28 15.30
N PRO A 150 -17.29 -14.59 14.67
CA PRO A 150 -16.41 -13.67 15.37
C PRO A 150 -17.18 -12.65 16.22
N LEU A 151 -16.59 -12.24 17.35
CA LEU A 151 -17.20 -11.32 18.33
C LEU A 151 -17.73 -10.03 17.68
N GLU A 152 -17.04 -9.55 16.65
CA GLU A 152 -17.40 -8.37 15.88
C GLU A 152 -18.84 -8.41 15.38
N TYR A 153 -19.30 -9.55 14.86
CA TYR A 153 -20.67 -9.70 14.36
C TYR A 153 -21.72 -9.48 15.44
N TYR A 154 -21.48 -9.99 16.66
CA TYR A 154 -22.39 -9.85 17.79
C TYR A 154 -22.40 -8.41 18.31
N ILE A 155 -21.23 -7.77 18.38
CA ILE A 155 -21.12 -6.38 18.84
C ILE A 155 -21.79 -5.41 17.84
N THR A 156 -21.59 -5.62 16.54
CA THR A 156 -22.20 -4.74 15.54
C THR A 156 -23.66 -5.04 15.26
N GLY A 157 -24.15 -6.22 15.67
CA GLY A 157 -25.48 -6.74 15.37
C GLY A 157 -25.62 -7.22 13.92
N ASN A 158 -24.50 -7.55 13.27
CA ASN A 158 -24.47 -7.89 11.85
C ASN A 158 -24.66 -9.39 11.62
N LYS A 159 -25.11 -9.75 10.42
CA LYS A 159 -25.16 -11.14 9.94
C LYS A 159 -24.20 -11.30 8.76
N PHE A 160 -23.67 -12.50 8.61
CA PHE A 160 -22.87 -12.84 7.43
C PHE A 160 -23.77 -13.00 6.20
N GLU A 161 -23.42 -12.29 5.13
CA GLU A 161 -23.96 -12.53 3.78
C GLU A 161 -23.04 -13.49 3.03
N LYS A 162 -23.60 -14.45 2.27
CA LYS A 162 -22.79 -15.40 1.51
C LYS A 162 -21.83 -14.67 0.57
N TRP A 163 -20.57 -15.10 0.59
CA TRP A 163 -19.49 -14.59 -0.24
C TRP A 163 -19.70 -15.04 -1.69
N ASP A 164 -19.61 -14.11 -2.63
CA ASP A 164 -19.65 -14.41 -4.06
C ASP A 164 -18.32 -14.05 -4.76
N VAL A 165 -18.18 -14.43 -6.03
CA VAL A 165 -16.99 -14.09 -6.84
C VAL A 165 -16.79 -12.57 -6.94
N VAL A 166 -17.89 -11.81 -7.06
CA VAL A 166 -17.85 -10.36 -7.24
C VAL A 166 -17.32 -9.67 -6.00
N ASP A 167 -17.53 -10.21 -4.79
CA ASP A 167 -16.96 -9.68 -3.55
C ASP A 167 -15.42 -9.69 -3.60
N SER A 168 -14.82 -10.79 -4.06
CA SER A 168 -13.37 -10.90 -4.25
C SER A 168 -12.86 -9.93 -5.33
N LEU A 169 -13.54 -9.88 -6.48
CA LEU A 169 -13.16 -8.98 -7.57
C LEU A 169 -13.37 -7.49 -7.22
N SER A 170 -14.36 -7.18 -6.37
CA SER A 170 -14.59 -5.81 -5.86
C SER A 170 -13.42 -5.37 -5.00
N PHE A 171 -12.86 -6.28 -4.20
CA PHE A 171 -11.64 -5.99 -3.45
C PHE A 171 -10.43 -5.79 -4.40
N VAL A 172 -10.28 -6.58 -5.47
CA VAL A 172 -9.25 -6.31 -6.50
C VAL A 172 -9.39 -4.90 -7.09
N LYS A 173 -10.62 -4.46 -7.40
CA LYS A 173 -10.87 -3.10 -7.91
C LYS A 173 -10.59 -2.02 -6.86
N LEU A 174 -10.97 -2.24 -5.60
CA LEU A 174 -10.63 -1.34 -4.49
C LEU A 174 -9.12 -1.21 -4.32
N LEU A 175 -8.38 -2.33 -4.36
CA LEU A 175 -6.92 -2.32 -4.26
C LEU A 175 -6.31 -1.55 -5.44
N ASN A 176 -6.78 -1.78 -6.66
CA ASN A 176 -6.31 -1.03 -7.83
C ASN A 176 -6.53 0.48 -7.65
N PHE A 177 -7.70 0.86 -7.16
CA PHE A 177 -8.02 2.26 -6.90
C PHE A 177 -7.15 2.88 -5.80
N GLN A 178 -6.85 2.14 -4.73
CA GLN A 178 -5.93 2.60 -3.67
C GLN A 178 -4.49 2.79 -4.15
N LEU A 179 -4.15 2.23 -5.31
CA LEU A 179 -2.84 2.39 -5.97
C LEU A 179 -2.86 3.50 -7.03
N THR A 180 -4.00 4.15 -7.23
CA THR A 180 -4.22 5.27 -8.17
C THR A 180 -4.19 6.60 -7.41
N SER A 181 -3.06 7.31 -7.48
CA SER A 181 -2.86 8.58 -6.75
C SER A 181 -2.93 9.84 -7.62
N ASP A 182 -2.96 9.68 -8.95
CA ASP A 182 -2.79 10.75 -9.96
C ASP A 182 -3.79 11.89 -9.77
N TRP A 183 -5.08 11.54 -9.70
CA TRP A 183 -6.20 12.49 -9.58
C TRP A 183 -6.12 13.34 -8.31
N SER A 184 -5.57 12.80 -7.21
CA SER A 184 -5.36 13.57 -5.98
C SER A 184 -4.26 14.61 -6.15
N TYR A 185 -3.24 14.32 -6.96
CA TYR A 185 -2.20 15.27 -7.31
C TYR A 185 -2.65 16.31 -8.32
N GLU A 186 -3.54 15.98 -9.25
CA GLU A 186 -4.18 16.97 -10.10
C GLU A 186 -4.87 18.05 -9.24
N LEU A 187 -5.66 17.65 -8.23
CA LEU A 187 -6.32 18.60 -7.32
C LEU A 187 -5.32 19.46 -6.54
N ILE A 188 -4.26 18.86 -6.01
CA ILE A 188 -3.21 19.58 -5.25
C ILE A 188 -2.49 20.57 -6.17
N ARG A 189 -2.07 20.15 -7.37
CA ARG A 189 -1.38 21.01 -8.35
C ARG A 189 -2.29 22.13 -8.84
N GLU A 190 -3.56 21.83 -9.08
CA GLU A 190 -4.60 22.79 -9.47
C GLU A 190 -4.83 23.87 -8.40
N LYS A 191 -4.76 23.51 -7.11
CA LYS A 191 -4.81 24.52 -6.05
C LYS A 191 -3.50 25.31 -5.96
N LEU A 192 -2.35 24.65 -6.04
CA LEU A 192 -1.05 25.31 -5.96
C LEU A 192 -0.87 26.36 -7.09
N ILE A 193 -1.32 26.08 -8.31
CA ILE A 193 -1.16 26.98 -9.47
C ILE A 193 -2.03 28.23 -9.30
N LYS A 194 -3.21 28.11 -8.71
CA LYS A 194 -4.10 29.25 -8.42
C LYS A 194 -3.56 30.15 -7.31
N ILE A 195 -2.81 29.59 -6.36
CA ILE A 195 -2.27 30.34 -5.21
C ILE A 195 -0.91 30.95 -5.52
N PHE A 196 0.00 30.19 -6.12
CA PHE A 196 1.41 30.58 -6.29
C PHE A 196 1.82 30.81 -7.76
N GLY A 197 0.91 30.57 -8.71
CA GLY A 197 1.18 30.69 -10.14
C GLY A 197 1.99 29.54 -10.74
N LYS A 198 2.01 29.50 -12.09
CA LYS A 198 2.68 28.45 -12.89
C LYS A 198 4.16 28.28 -12.54
N LYS A 199 4.88 29.39 -12.27
CA LYS A 199 6.31 29.36 -11.97
C LYS A 199 6.65 28.49 -10.75
N VAL A 200 5.92 28.67 -9.66
CA VAL A 200 6.17 27.92 -8.41
C VAL A 200 5.77 26.46 -8.57
N VAL A 201 4.62 26.19 -9.21
CA VAL A 201 4.16 24.83 -9.45
C VAL A 201 5.11 24.06 -10.36
N LYS A 202 5.66 24.71 -11.40
CA LYS A 202 6.72 24.12 -12.23
C LYS A 202 7.91 23.69 -11.39
N LEU A 203 8.36 24.49 -10.43
CA LEU A 203 9.44 24.09 -9.52
C LEU A 203 9.09 22.87 -8.67
N MET A 204 7.82 22.68 -8.32
CA MET A 204 7.32 21.51 -7.57
C MET A 204 7.06 20.29 -8.47
N MET A 205 6.85 20.50 -9.78
CA MET A 205 6.56 19.45 -10.76
C MET A 205 7.79 18.89 -11.49
N VAL A 206 8.86 19.67 -11.59
CA VAL A 206 10.00 19.29 -12.42
C VAL A 206 10.75 18.13 -11.77
N ASN A 207 10.69 16.96 -12.39
CA ASN A 207 11.39 15.70 -12.04
C ASN A 207 12.94 15.80 -12.00
N ARG A 208 13.52 17.00 -12.09
CA ARG A 208 14.98 17.21 -12.16
C ARG A 208 15.52 17.47 -10.77
N TYR A 209 15.77 16.39 -10.04
CA TYR A 209 16.23 16.49 -8.67
C TYR A 209 17.56 15.81 -8.44
N LEU A 210 18.30 16.38 -7.49
CA LEU A 210 19.50 15.85 -6.85
C LEU A 210 19.39 14.35 -6.50
N PHE A 211 18.17 13.84 -6.32
CA PHE A 211 17.87 12.49 -5.85
C PHE A 211 17.30 11.55 -6.92
N ASP A 212 16.99 12.01 -8.13
CA ASP A 212 16.27 11.20 -9.15
C ASP A 212 17.18 10.31 -10.02
N ASN A 213 18.45 10.16 -9.66
CA ASN A 213 19.41 9.41 -10.49
C ASN A 213 19.28 7.88 -10.40
N THR A 214 18.55 7.36 -9.40
CA THR A 214 18.38 5.91 -9.25
C THR A 214 17.04 5.48 -9.85
N THR A 215 17.08 5.10 -11.12
CA THR A 215 15.95 4.55 -11.86
C THR A 215 15.98 3.02 -11.89
N ILE A 216 14.84 2.38 -12.16
CA ILE A 216 14.79 0.91 -12.36
C ILE A 216 15.57 0.53 -13.63
N MET A 217 15.26 1.22 -14.73
CA MET A 217 15.85 1.08 -16.06
C MET A 217 16.74 2.28 -16.41
N THR A 218 17.85 1.99 -17.08
CA THR A 218 18.78 2.96 -17.67
C THR A 218 18.32 3.42 -19.05
N ASP A 219 18.86 4.53 -19.55
CA ASP A 219 18.60 5.00 -20.91
C ASP A 219 19.10 4.01 -21.97
N GLU A 220 20.17 3.28 -21.70
CA GLU A 220 20.64 2.18 -22.54
C GLU A 220 19.61 1.06 -22.63
N GLU A 221 19.03 0.64 -21.50
CA GLU A 221 17.94 -0.33 -21.48
C GLU A 221 16.71 0.19 -22.24
N LEU A 222 16.33 1.47 -22.09
CA LEU A 222 15.24 2.06 -22.87
C LEU A 222 15.50 1.97 -24.38
N LYS A 223 16.73 2.26 -24.83
CA LYS A 223 17.11 2.17 -26.25
C LYS A 223 17.01 0.74 -26.77
N LEU A 224 17.49 -0.24 -25.99
CA LEU A 224 17.40 -1.67 -26.33
C LEU A 224 15.95 -2.13 -26.47
N MET A 225 15.05 -1.57 -25.66
CA MET A 225 13.63 -1.92 -25.67
C MET A 225 12.79 -1.12 -26.67
N GLY A 226 13.38 -0.14 -27.38
CA GLY A 226 12.63 0.76 -28.26
C GLY A 226 11.72 1.74 -27.51
N LEU A 227 12.00 1.99 -26.24
CA LEU A 227 11.23 2.88 -25.35
C LEU A 227 11.90 4.22 -25.12
N TYR A 228 13.06 4.48 -25.74
CA TYR A 228 13.78 5.74 -25.60
C TYR A 228 13.18 6.81 -26.50
N SER A 229 12.80 7.95 -25.93
CA SER A 229 12.40 9.16 -26.65
C SER A 229 13.04 10.35 -25.95
N PRO A 230 13.95 11.11 -26.60
CA PRO A 230 14.58 12.26 -25.97
C PRO A 230 13.54 13.22 -25.38
N PHE A 231 13.74 13.61 -24.14
CA PHE A 231 12.93 14.62 -23.49
C PHE A 231 13.18 15.97 -24.17
N ASP A 232 12.12 16.61 -24.67
CA ASP A 232 12.17 18.00 -25.13
C ASP A 232 11.70 18.94 -24.00
N PRO A 233 12.60 19.76 -23.41
CA PRO A 233 12.24 20.70 -22.36
C PRO A 233 11.28 21.80 -22.80
N LYS A 234 11.05 21.98 -24.10
CA LYS A 234 10.14 22.99 -24.63
C LYS A 234 8.67 22.55 -24.68
N ILE A 235 8.38 21.26 -24.51
CA ILE A 235 7.01 20.73 -24.36
C ILE A 235 6.41 21.13 -22.98
N ASP A 236 7.13 21.95 -22.22
CA ASP A 236 6.71 22.57 -20.96
C ASP A 236 5.47 23.48 -21.12
N LEU A 237 4.78 23.71 -20.00
CA LEU A 237 3.54 24.47 -19.78
C LEU A 237 3.48 25.93 -20.31
N GLU A 238 4.48 26.38 -21.08
CA GLU A 238 4.52 27.71 -21.68
C GLU A 238 3.56 27.87 -22.87
N GLU A 239 3.26 26.80 -23.61
CA GLU A 239 2.33 26.86 -24.76
C GLU A 239 0.86 26.67 -24.38
N ASP A 240 0.57 26.10 -23.20
CA ASP A 240 -0.81 25.83 -22.79
C ASP A 240 -1.35 26.99 -21.94
N GLN A 241 -1.80 28.06 -22.63
CA GLN A 241 -2.48 29.19 -21.99
C GLN A 241 -3.73 28.75 -21.20
N ASP A 242 -4.27 27.56 -21.49
CA ASP A 242 -5.46 26.95 -20.87
C ASP A 242 -5.16 25.90 -19.79
N ALA A 243 -3.89 25.69 -19.37
CA ALA A 243 -3.59 24.73 -18.30
C ALA A 243 -4.21 25.16 -16.96
N GLY A 244 -5.29 24.47 -16.58
CA GLY A 244 -6.00 24.60 -15.32
C GLY A 244 -7.52 24.62 -15.48
N SER A 245 -8.23 24.05 -14.51
CA SER A 245 -9.68 24.13 -14.42
C SER A 245 -10.18 25.56 -14.18
N SER A 246 -11.45 25.80 -14.51
CA SER A 246 -12.16 27.03 -14.09
C SER A 246 -12.69 26.96 -12.65
N LEU A 247 -12.36 25.91 -11.89
CA LEU A 247 -12.77 25.78 -10.49
C LEU A 247 -12.09 26.83 -9.61
N SER A 248 -12.81 27.36 -8.63
CA SER A 248 -12.23 28.27 -7.64
C SER A 248 -11.48 27.50 -6.55
N VAL A 249 -10.64 28.20 -5.77
CA VAL A 249 -9.90 27.59 -4.65
C VAL A 249 -10.85 26.97 -3.62
N GLU A 250 -11.97 27.63 -3.34
CA GLU A 250 -12.98 27.15 -2.40
C GLU A 250 -13.61 25.83 -2.85
N LYS A 251 -13.86 25.68 -4.17
CA LYS A 251 -14.37 24.43 -4.74
C LYS A 251 -13.34 23.30 -4.63
N LEU A 252 -12.07 23.58 -4.95
CA LEU A 252 -10.99 22.60 -4.80
C LEU A 252 -10.81 22.17 -3.34
N GLU A 253 -10.91 23.12 -2.40
CA GLU A 253 -10.89 22.79 -0.98
C GLU A 253 -12.03 21.89 -0.57
N LEU A 254 -13.22 22.11 -1.11
CA LEU A 254 -14.38 21.27 -0.81
C LEU A 254 -14.15 19.84 -1.30
N ILE A 255 -13.62 19.66 -2.53
CA ILE A 255 -13.21 18.34 -3.04
C ILE A 255 -12.23 17.67 -2.07
N MET A 256 -11.18 18.37 -1.68
CA MET A 256 -10.14 17.80 -0.81
C MET A 256 -10.57 17.59 0.64
N LYS A 257 -11.56 18.36 1.11
CA LYS A 257 -12.18 18.19 2.43
C LYS A 257 -13.18 17.05 2.46
N THR A 258 -13.75 16.66 1.31
CA THR A 258 -14.47 15.40 1.27
C THR A 258 -13.49 14.27 1.63
N GLY A 259 -13.94 13.28 2.39
CA GLY A 259 -13.11 12.15 2.82
C GLY A 259 -12.50 11.34 1.66
N ILE A 260 -12.78 11.72 0.40
CA ILE A 260 -12.29 11.10 -0.84
C ILE A 260 -10.78 11.22 -0.92
N VAL A 261 -10.25 12.43 -0.75
CA VAL A 261 -8.79 12.64 -0.80
C VAL A 261 -8.16 11.96 0.39
N GLN A 262 -8.76 12.01 1.59
CA GLN A 262 -8.21 11.33 2.76
C GLN A 262 -8.20 9.80 2.62
N PHE A 263 -9.20 9.21 1.97
CA PHE A 263 -9.25 7.77 1.69
C PHE A 263 -8.19 7.32 0.67
N LEU A 264 -7.58 8.28 -0.05
CA LEU A 264 -6.81 8.02 -1.27
C LEU A 264 -5.45 8.71 -1.34
N SER A 265 -5.12 9.62 -0.42
CA SER A 265 -3.92 10.46 -0.46
C SER A 265 -2.73 9.90 0.31
N GLU A 266 -2.87 8.78 1.01
CA GLU A 266 -1.76 8.19 1.76
C GLU A 266 -0.98 7.23 0.88
N ASN A 267 -0.02 7.78 0.14
CA ASN A 267 0.91 6.99 -0.65
C ASN A 267 1.70 6.02 0.22
N LYS A 268 1.40 4.75 0.04
CA LYS A 268 2.09 3.60 0.59
C LYS A 268 3.28 3.23 -0.29
N GLY A 269 4.23 2.48 0.27
CA GLY A 269 5.44 2.06 -0.42
C GLY A 269 5.54 0.55 -0.56
N SER A 270 6.62 0.08 -1.17
CA SER A 270 7.06 -1.32 -1.15
C SER A 270 8.54 -1.35 -1.60
N ASN A 271 9.34 -2.32 -1.18
CA ASN A 271 10.57 -2.65 -1.91
C ASN A 271 10.44 -4.00 -2.62
N GLY A 272 11.19 -4.14 -3.70
CA GLY A 272 11.36 -5.36 -4.48
C GLY A 272 12.74 -5.36 -5.13
N TRP A 273 13.45 -6.48 -5.11
CA TRP A 273 14.67 -6.62 -5.90
C TRP A 273 14.94 -8.07 -6.25
N ALA A 274 15.56 -8.28 -7.41
CA ALA A 274 16.01 -9.58 -7.88
C ALA A 274 17.52 -9.51 -8.18
N ILE A 275 18.26 -10.50 -7.71
CA ILE A 275 19.72 -10.60 -7.87
C ILE A 275 20.01 -11.87 -8.66
N HIS A 276 20.70 -11.72 -9.79
CA HIS A 276 21.03 -12.82 -10.69
C HIS A 276 22.01 -13.82 -10.03
N GLY A 277 21.95 -15.10 -10.41
CA GLY A 277 22.78 -16.17 -9.84
C GLY A 277 24.30 -15.93 -9.92
N ASN A 278 24.76 -15.09 -10.85
CA ASN A 278 26.16 -14.66 -10.95
C ASN A 278 26.64 -13.84 -9.75
N HIS A 279 25.75 -13.30 -8.93
CA HIS A 279 26.10 -12.53 -7.74
C HIS A 279 25.69 -13.21 -6.43
N THR A 280 25.04 -14.37 -6.49
CA THR A 280 24.56 -15.07 -5.30
C THR A 280 25.46 -16.22 -4.88
N THR A 281 25.40 -16.58 -3.60
CA THR A 281 26.11 -17.75 -3.03
C THR A 281 25.57 -19.08 -3.54
N THR A 282 24.31 -19.12 -3.95
CA THR A 282 23.62 -20.33 -4.41
C THR A 282 23.82 -20.61 -5.91
N GLY A 283 24.35 -19.65 -6.67
CA GLY A 283 24.42 -19.72 -8.13
C GLY A 283 23.05 -19.63 -8.83
N LYS A 284 21.99 -19.32 -8.08
CA LYS A 284 20.61 -19.12 -8.55
C LYS A 284 20.06 -17.80 -8.02
N PRO A 285 19.02 -17.24 -8.67
CA PRO A 285 18.56 -15.92 -8.28
C PRO A 285 17.97 -15.90 -6.88
N ILE A 286 18.09 -14.74 -6.22
CA ILE A 286 17.38 -14.43 -4.98
C ILE A 286 16.48 -13.22 -5.26
N LEU A 287 15.20 -13.34 -4.92
CA LEU A 287 14.23 -12.26 -5.01
C LEU A 287 13.77 -11.86 -3.61
N ALA A 288 13.71 -10.56 -3.33
CA ALA A 288 13.13 -10.03 -2.11
C ALA A 288 11.96 -9.10 -2.42
N ASN A 289 10.97 -9.08 -1.53
CA ASN A 289 9.86 -8.14 -1.60
C ASN A 289 9.31 -7.88 -0.20
N ASP A 290 8.98 -6.62 0.09
CA ASP A 290 8.31 -6.19 1.31
C ASP A 290 7.32 -5.05 1.04
N PRO A 291 6.03 -5.36 0.80
CA PRO A 291 4.99 -4.35 0.64
C PRO A 291 4.82 -3.51 1.92
N HIS A 292 4.75 -2.19 1.78
CA HIS A 292 4.59 -1.25 2.91
C HIS A 292 3.17 -0.66 2.95
N LEU A 293 2.27 -1.26 3.74
CA LEU A 293 0.87 -0.84 3.85
C LEU A 293 0.57 -0.39 5.30
N ASP A 294 -0.69 -0.02 5.57
CA ASP A 294 -1.10 0.46 6.89
C ASP A 294 -0.81 -0.59 7.97
N ASN A 295 -0.28 -0.11 9.10
CA ASN A 295 -0.04 -0.93 10.27
C ASN A 295 -1.38 -1.21 10.95
N GLN A 296 -1.89 -2.41 10.73
CA GLN A 296 -3.14 -2.89 11.31
C GLN A 296 -2.97 -4.31 11.82
N ILE A 297 -3.81 -4.69 12.78
CA ILE A 297 -3.89 -6.05 13.30
C ILE A 297 -5.32 -6.58 13.13
N PRO A 298 -5.51 -7.73 12.46
CA PRO A 298 -4.49 -8.50 11.76
C PRO A 298 -3.89 -7.77 10.54
N ALA A 299 -2.65 -8.09 10.15
CA ALA A 299 -2.01 -7.57 8.95
C ALA A 299 -2.89 -7.80 7.71
N ILE A 300 -2.83 -6.94 6.69
CA ILE A 300 -3.59 -7.16 5.44
C ILE A 300 -3.17 -8.44 4.69
N TRP A 301 -1.94 -8.90 4.92
CA TRP A 301 -1.40 -10.14 4.38
C TRP A 301 -1.69 -11.34 5.29
N ALA A 302 -1.78 -12.52 4.68
CA ALA A 302 -1.73 -13.82 5.35
C ALA A 302 -0.69 -14.69 4.64
N GLN A 303 -0.03 -15.60 5.35
CA GLN A 303 0.88 -16.56 4.73
C GLN A 303 0.11 -17.81 4.33
N ALA A 304 0.41 -18.39 3.17
CA ALA A 304 -0.14 -19.67 2.76
C ALA A 304 0.84 -20.47 1.89
N VAL A 305 0.70 -21.79 1.93
CA VAL A 305 1.37 -22.74 1.04
C VAL A 305 0.32 -23.65 0.42
N LEU A 306 0.26 -23.70 -0.90
CA LEU A 306 -0.67 -24.51 -1.69
C LEU A 306 0.12 -25.60 -2.42
N HIS A 307 -0.33 -26.84 -2.29
CA HIS A 307 0.18 -28.02 -2.99
C HIS A 307 -0.93 -28.68 -3.76
N PHE A 308 -0.73 -28.80 -5.06
CA PHE A 308 -1.69 -29.41 -5.97
C PHE A 308 -1.00 -30.02 -7.19
N LYS A 309 -1.75 -30.82 -7.95
CA LYS A 309 -1.32 -31.28 -9.27
C LYS A 309 -1.81 -30.32 -10.33
N THR A 310 -0.94 -29.93 -11.26
CA THR A 310 -1.34 -29.17 -12.45
C THR A 310 -2.30 -30.00 -13.31
N LYS A 311 -2.95 -29.38 -14.29
CA LYS A 311 -3.77 -30.07 -15.29
C LYS A 311 -3.02 -31.18 -16.06
N TYR A 312 -1.69 -31.17 -16.03
CA TYR A 312 -0.82 -32.18 -16.64
C TYR A 312 -0.32 -33.23 -15.63
N GLY A 313 -0.80 -33.23 -14.39
CA GLY A 313 -0.43 -34.20 -13.35
C GLY A 313 0.92 -33.93 -12.68
N LYS A 314 1.55 -32.77 -12.93
CA LYS A 314 2.81 -32.37 -12.28
C LYS A 314 2.52 -31.81 -10.89
N GLU A 315 3.31 -32.22 -9.90
CA GLU A 315 3.26 -31.61 -8.56
C GLU A 315 3.70 -30.14 -8.61
N GLN A 316 2.87 -29.27 -8.04
CA GLN A 316 3.10 -27.83 -7.99
C GLN A 316 2.94 -27.33 -6.55
N THR A 317 3.88 -26.47 -6.16
CA THR A 317 3.80 -25.73 -4.90
C THR A 317 3.74 -24.24 -5.22
N VAL A 318 2.80 -23.54 -4.61
CA VAL A 318 2.71 -22.07 -4.61
C VAL A 318 2.75 -21.60 -3.17
N SER A 319 3.57 -20.63 -2.84
CA SER A 319 3.74 -20.20 -1.45
C SER A 319 4.10 -18.72 -1.35
N GLY A 320 3.51 -17.99 -0.40
CA GLY A 320 3.80 -16.57 -0.21
C GLY A 320 2.76 -15.84 0.62
N GLY A 321 2.71 -14.52 0.43
CA GLY A 321 1.72 -13.62 1.00
C GLY A 321 0.43 -13.65 0.17
N SER A 322 -0.63 -14.20 0.74
CA SER A 322 -2.00 -14.09 0.25
C SER A 322 -2.71 -12.87 0.84
N MET A 323 -3.74 -12.38 0.14
CA MET A 323 -4.68 -11.39 0.68
C MET A 323 -6.04 -12.05 0.97
N PRO A 324 -6.45 -12.14 2.26
CA PRO A 324 -7.78 -12.59 2.65
C PRO A 324 -8.87 -11.75 1.98
N GLY A 325 -9.81 -12.42 1.31
CA GLY A 325 -10.90 -11.78 0.55
C GLY A 325 -10.67 -11.79 -0.95
N ILE A 326 -9.46 -11.48 -1.42
CA ILE A 326 -9.09 -11.60 -2.85
C ILE A 326 -8.91 -13.08 -3.21
N GLY A 327 -8.26 -13.83 -2.32
CA GLY A 327 -8.01 -15.26 -2.54
C GLY A 327 -6.81 -15.57 -3.42
N ALA A 328 -5.87 -14.65 -3.63
CA ALA A 328 -4.65 -14.88 -4.41
C ALA A 328 -3.38 -14.74 -3.55
N ILE A 329 -2.30 -15.43 -3.92
CA ILE A 329 -0.93 -15.15 -3.46
C ILE A 329 -0.38 -14.07 -4.39
N LEU A 330 -0.20 -12.84 -3.88
CA LEU A 330 0.21 -11.69 -4.70
C LEU A 330 1.71 -11.41 -4.65
N SER A 331 2.40 -11.95 -3.66
CA SER A 331 3.87 -11.93 -3.55
C SER A 331 4.32 -13.29 -3.07
N GLY A 332 5.08 -14.01 -3.89
CA GLY A 332 5.28 -15.44 -3.67
C GLY A 332 6.24 -16.09 -4.64
N GLN A 333 6.23 -17.42 -4.59
CA GLN A 333 7.00 -18.28 -5.47
C GLN A 333 6.25 -19.57 -5.79
N THR A 334 6.50 -20.07 -7.00
CA THR A 334 6.15 -21.43 -7.45
C THR A 334 7.41 -22.31 -7.47
N ASN A 335 7.30 -23.50 -8.03
CA ASN A 335 8.47 -24.36 -8.27
C ASN A 335 9.44 -23.79 -9.33
N TYR A 336 8.98 -22.86 -10.18
CA TYR A 336 9.75 -22.31 -11.31
C TYR A 336 10.03 -20.80 -11.17
N PHE A 337 9.10 -20.04 -10.60
CA PHE A 337 9.03 -18.58 -10.69
C PHE A 337 8.85 -17.94 -9.32
N ALA A 338 9.52 -16.83 -9.04
CA ALA A 338 9.28 -15.97 -7.87
C ALA A 338 8.95 -14.54 -8.32
N TRP A 339 8.04 -13.89 -7.61
CA TRP A 339 7.62 -12.52 -7.92
C TRP A 339 7.33 -11.71 -6.68
N GLY A 340 7.55 -10.41 -6.81
CA GLY A 340 7.15 -9.40 -5.86
C GLY A 340 6.68 -8.15 -6.61
N MET A 341 5.75 -7.42 -6.01
CA MET A 341 5.15 -6.25 -6.63
C MET A 341 5.44 -5.02 -5.78
N THR A 342 5.65 -3.89 -6.46
CA THR A 342 5.78 -2.56 -5.87
C THR A 342 4.98 -1.58 -6.70
N THR A 343 4.39 -0.53 -6.12
CA THR A 343 3.68 0.49 -6.92
C THR A 343 4.59 1.13 -7.95
N LEU A 344 4.12 1.12 -9.20
CA LEU A 344 4.69 1.87 -10.31
C LEU A 344 3.86 3.15 -10.46
N TYR A 345 4.43 4.29 -10.07
CA TYR A 345 3.75 5.59 -10.09
C TYR A 345 3.62 6.16 -11.50
N THR A 346 2.93 5.41 -12.35
CA THR A 346 2.48 5.87 -13.66
C THR A 346 1.09 6.44 -13.55
N ASP A 347 0.83 7.39 -14.43
CA ASP A 347 -0.45 8.05 -14.53
C ASP A 347 -1.55 7.10 -15.02
N SER A 348 -2.59 6.88 -14.21
CA SER A 348 -3.62 5.84 -14.40
C SER A 348 -5.08 6.35 -14.23
N SER A 349 -5.24 7.64 -14.00
CA SER A 349 -6.55 8.31 -13.90
C SER A 349 -6.43 9.77 -14.27
N ASP A 350 -7.52 10.37 -14.73
CA ASP A 350 -7.61 11.82 -14.96
C ASP A 350 -8.96 12.36 -14.47
N LEU A 351 -8.96 13.64 -14.05
CA LEU A 351 -10.18 14.40 -13.78
C LEU A 351 -10.54 15.30 -14.97
N TYR A 352 -11.83 15.33 -15.32
CA TYR A 352 -12.36 16.19 -16.36
C TYR A 352 -13.46 17.09 -15.82
N GLN A 353 -13.30 18.40 -15.96
CA GLN A 353 -14.35 19.35 -15.66
C GLN A 353 -15.42 19.32 -16.76
N GLU A 354 -16.60 18.82 -16.41
CA GLU A 354 -17.76 18.68 -17.29
C GLU A 354 -18.67 19.92 -17.24
N LYS A 355 -19.31 20.22 -18.37
CA LYS A 355 -20.41 21.20 -18.46
C LYS A 355 -21.72 20.45 -18.62
N LEU A 356 -22.62 20.59 -17.64
CA LEU A 356 -23.95 19.98 -17.66
C LEU A 356 -25.02 21.00 -18.08
N ASN A 357 -26.14 20.53 -18.63
CA ASN A 357 -27.32 21.36 -18.89
C ASN A 357 -28.07 21.65 -17.58
N ASP A 358 -29.07 22.52 -17.64
CA ASP A 358 -29.86 22.93 -16.48
C ASP A 358 -30.59 21.75 -15.82
N GLU A 359 -31.06 20.79 -16.62
CA GLU A 359 -31.68 19.55 -16.12
C GLU A 359 -30.66 18.55 -15.54
N GLY A 360 -29.37 18.74 -15.83
CA GLY A 360 -28.28 17.87 -15.39
C GLY A 360 -28.35 16.44 -15.91
N ASP A 361 -29.02 16.21 -17.04
CA ASP A 361 -29.19 14.91 -17.70
C ASP A 361 -28.36 14.78 -19.00
N LYS A 362 -27.70 15.87 -19.42
CA LYS A 362 -26.76 15.93 -20.55
C LYS A 362 -25.46 16.62 -20.15
N TYR A 363 -24.37 16.25 -20.82
CA TYR A 363 -23.07 16.91 -20.76
C TYR A 363 -22.66 17.42 -22.14
N PHE A 364 -21.96 18.54 -22.18
CA PHE A 364 -21.53 19.19 -23.41
C PHE A 364 -20.16 18.67 -23.84
N LEU A 365 -20.03 18.22 -25.09
CA LEU A 365 -18.78 17.71 -25.67
C LEU A 365 -18.74 18.04 -27.17
N ASP A 366 -17.69 18.72 -27.62
CA ASP A 366 -17.45 19.13 -29.01
C ASP A 366 -18.68 19.78 -29.67
N ASP A 367 -19.18 20.85 -29.04
CA ASP A 367 -20.37 21.61 -29.49
C ASP A 367 -21.71 20.87 -29.47
N GLU A 368 -21.76 19.67 -28.88
CA GLU A 368 -22.97 18.84 -28.77
C GLU A 368 -23.36 18.49 -27.33
N TRP A 369 -24.66 18.48 -27.04
CA TRP A 369 -25.20 17.97 -25.79
C TRP A 369 -25.44 16.45 -25.86
N ARG A 370 -24.66 15.68 -25.12
CA ARG A 370 -24.74 14.22 -25.04
C ARG A 370 -25.47 13.76 -23.79
N LYS A 371 -26.35 12.77 -23.91
CA LYS A 371 -27.11 12.24 -22.77
C LYS A 371 -26.20 11.51 -21.79
N LEU A 372 -26.37 11.78 -20.50
CA LEU A 372 -25.71 11.04 -19.43
C LEU A 372 -26.34 9.66 -19.27
N LYS A 373 -25.51 8.64 -19.03
CA LYS A 373 -26.00 7.36 -18.52
C LYS A 373 -26.28 7.53 -17.03
N THR A 374 -27.39 7.01 -16.54
CA THR A 374 -27.75 7.04 -15.12
C THR A 374 -27.89 5.64 -14.56
N VAL A 375 -27.37 5.44 -13.35
CA VAL A 375 -27.52 4.21 -12.57
C VAL A 375 -28.17 4.60 -11.25
N LYS A 376 -29.33 4.02 -10.97
CA LYS A 376 -30.04 4.21 -9.70
C LYS A 376 -29.58 3.14 -8.72
N GLU A 377 -29.13 3.55 -7.55
CA GLU A 377 -28.72 2.67 -6.46
C GLU A 377 -29.45 3.03 -5.17
N GLN A 378 -29.51 2.06 -4.27
CA GLN A 378 -30.08 2.22 -2.93
C GLN A 378 -29.04 1.80 -1.90
N ILE A 379 -28.73 2.69 -0.96
CA ILE A 379 -27.82 2.43 0.16
C ILE A 379 -28.66 2.22 1.40
N ASN A 380 -28.53 1.03 2.01
CA ASN A 380 -29.21 0.70 3.25
C ASN A 380 -28.43 1.26 4.44
N ILE A 381 -29.16 1.79 5.43
CA ILE A 381 -28.59 2.39 6.64
C ILE A 381 -29.07 1.58 7.85
N LYS A 382 -28.20 1.40 8.85
CA LYS A 382 -28.48 0.65 10.09
C LYS A 382 -29.81 1.00 10.77
N SER A 383 -30.29 2.25 10.64
CA SER A 383 -31.58 2.70 11.17
C SER A 383 -32.80 2.07 10.49
N GLY A 384 -32.62 1.33 9.40
CA GLY A 384 -33.69 0.82 8.53
C GLY A 384 -34.09 1.80 7.42
N GLN A 385 -33.49 3.00 7.39
CA GLN A 385 -33.65 3.96 6.30
C GLN A 385 -32.84 3.52 5.07
N ALA A 386 -33.25 4.03 3.90
CA ALA A 386 -32.51 3.85 2.67
C ALA A 386 -32.26 5.20 1.99
N TYR A 387 -31.06 5.37 1.46
CA TYR A 387 -30.66 6.53 0.67
C TYR A 387 -30.69 6.16 -0.82
N ASN A 388 -31.49 6.89 -1.60
CA ASN A 388 -31.58 6.70 -3.04
C ASN A 388 -30.49 7.54 -3.73
N LEU A 389 -29.54 6.87 -4.38
CA LEU A 389 -28.45 7.49 -5.11
C LEU A 389 -28.71 7.39 -6.61
N THR A 390 -28.43 8.46 -7.35
CA THR A 390 -28.36 8.43 -8.82
C THR A 390 -26.92 8.74 -9.25
N VAL A 391 -26.21 7.71 -9.72
CA VAL A 391 -24.88 7.86 -10.29
C VAL A 391 -25.02 8.26 -11.76
N LYS A 392 -24.36 9.35 -12.16
CA LYS A 392 -24.31 9.85 -13.54
C LYS A 392 -22.97 9.48 -14.15
N LEU A 393 -22.97 9.01 -15.40
CA LEU A 393 -21.76 8.63 -16.12
C LEU A 393 -21.68 9.35 -17.47
N THR A 394 -20.49 9.86 -17.77
CA THR A 394 -20.06 10.24 -19.12
C THR A 394 -19.51 9.01 -19.86
N HIS A 395 -18.95 9.20 -21.05
CA HIS A 395 -18.21 8.14 -21.73
C HIS A 395 -16.87 7.82 -21.05
N ARG A 396 -16.34 8.72 -20.21
CA ARG A 396 -15.05 8.55 -19.49
C ARG A 396 -15.22 7.79 -18.18
N GLY A 397 -16.31 8.06 -17.46
CA GLY A 397 -16.55 7.48 -16.14
C GLY A 397 -17.64 8.21 -15.35
N PRO A 398 -17.75 7.93 -14.04
CA PRO A 398 -18.73 8.57 -13.18
C PRO A 398 -18.42 10.06 -12.97
N ILE A 399 -19.48 10.86 -12.86
CA ILE A 399 -19.41 12.24 -12.35
C ILE A 399 -19.49 12.18 -10.83
N LEU A 400 -18.50 12.77 -10.17
CA LEU A 400 -18.42 12.88 -8.71
C LEU A 400 -19.38 13.99 -8.24
N GLN A 401 -20.57 13.61 -7.77
CA GLN A 401 -21.72 14.52 -7.53
C GLN A 401 -21.73 15.09 -6.10
N ARG A 402 -20.62 15.68 -5.67
CA ARG A 402 -20.53 16.37 -4.38
C ARG A 402 -20.62 17.87 -4.59
N ASP A 403 -21.44 18.57 -3.82
CA ASP A 403 -21.50 20.04 -3.75
C ASP A 403 -21.52 20.79 -5.09
N SER A 404 -22.34 20.35 -6.05
CA SER A 404 -22.45 20.92 -7.41
C SER A 404 -21.19 20.80 -8.27
N MET A 405 -20.36 19.79 -7.99
CA MET A 405 -19.16 19.51 -8.76
C MET A 405 -19.52 18.63 -9.96
N ASN A 406 -19.19 19.13 -11.14
CA ASN A 406 -19.35 18.43 -12.41
C ASN A 406 -17.96 17.98 -12.86
N VAL A 407 -17.34 17.06 -12.11
CA VAL A 407 -16.04 16.48 -12.48
C VAL A 407 -16.23 15.01 -12.74
N SER A 408 -15.87 14.54 -13.93
CA SER A 408 -15.84 13.11 -14.23
C SER A 408 -14.46 12.52 -13.94
N PHE A 409 -14.46 11.26 -13.50
CA PHE A 409 -13.26 10.51 -13.15
C PHE A 409 -13.01 9.41 -14.20
N ALA A 410 -11.98 9.59 -15.01
CA ALA A 410 -11.47 8.57 -15.93
C ALA A 410 -10.45 7.70 -15.19
N TRP A 411 -10.56 6.37 -15.31
CA TRP A 411 -9.68 5.45 -14.59
C TRP A 411 -9.50 4.13 -15.34
N ILE A 412 -8.27 3.62 -15.38
CA ILE A 412 -7.96 2.34 -16.04
C ILE A 412 -8.73 1.16 -15.45
N GLY A 413 -9.15 1.23 -14.19
CA GLY A 413 -9.95 0.16 -13.57
C GLY A 413 -11.35 -0.01 -14.17
N TYR A 414 -11.80 0.89 -15.05
CA TYR A 414 -13.04 0.76 -15.81
C TYR A 414 -12.90 0.07 -17.18
N ILE A 415 -11.71 -0.42 -17.55
CA ILE A 415 -11.49 -1.17 -18.80
C ILE A 415 -12.51 -2.32 -18.90
N ASP A 416 -13.23 -2.37 -20.03
CA ASP A 416 -14.34 -3.30 -20.22
C ASP A 416 -13.90 -4.76 -20.40
N ASN A 417 -12.71 -5.02 -20.94
CA ASN A 417 -12.16 -6.38 -21.16
C ASN A 417 -10.94 -6.62 -20.27
N ASP A 418 -11.13 -6.45 -18.96
CA ASP A 418 -10.07 -6.61 -17.95
C ASP A 418 -9.76 -8.10 -17.69
N LYS A 419 -8.57 -8.55 -18.09
CA LYS A 419 -8.07 -9.92 -17.94
C LYS A 419 -6.99 -10.07 -16.87
N THR A 420 -6.91 -9.10 -15.97
CA THR A 420 -5.91 -9.06 -14.90
C THR A 420 -5.85 -10.36 -14.09
N CYS A 421 -7.00 -10.90 -13.70
CA CYS A 421 -7.02 -12.12 -12.89
C CYS A 421 -6.51 -13.33 -13.69
N ASP A 422 -6.76 -13.42 -15.00
CA ASP A 422 -6.18 -14.46 -15.84
C ASP A 422 -4.66 -14.38 -15.86
N GLY A 423 -4.10 -13.18 -16.08
CA GLY A 423 -2.64 -12.99 -16.08
C GLY A 423 -1.99 -13.35 -14.74
N ILE A 424 -2.56 -12.91 -13.61
CA ILE A 424 -2.01 -13.17 -12.27
C ILE A 424 -2.13 -14.66 -11.90
N PHE A 425 -3.27 -15.31 -12.15
CA PHE A 425 -3.47 -16.71 -11.75
C PHE A 425 -2.68 -17.67 -12.63
N ASN A 426 -2.36 -17.30 -13.87
CA ASN A 426 -1.47 -18.09 -14.72
C ASN A 426 -0.07 -18.25 -14.11
N PHE A 427 0.37 -17.35 -13.21
CA PHE A 427 1.65 -17.48 -12.50
C PHE A 427 1.79 -18.82 -11.76
N TYR A 428 0.68 -19.39 -11.29
CA TYR A 428 0.65 -20.64 -10.55
C TYR A 428 0.92 -21.87 -11.43
N HIS A 429 0.96 -21.70 -12.75
CA HIS A 429 1.10 -22.79 -13.72
C HIS A 429 2.33 -22.68 -14.62
N LEU A 430 3.13 -21.61 -14.47
CA LEU A 430 4.27 -21.35 -15.33
C LEU A 430 5.36 -22.42 -15.20
N ASP A 431 5.84 -22.89 -16.34
CA ASP A 431 6.94 -23.85 -16.45
C ASP A 431 8.15 -23.31 -17.24
N ASN A 432 8.02 -22.16 -17.90
CA ASN A 432 9.10 -21.52 -18.66
C ASN A 432 8.94 -19.99 -18.77
N PHE A 433 9.98 -19.33 -19.28
CA PHE A 433 10.04 -17.86 -19.34
C PHE A 433 9.07 -17.27 -20.38
N GLN A 434 8.82 -17.96 -21.49
CA GLN A 434 7.88 -17.46 -22.49
C GLN A 434 6.45 -17.40 -21.96
N GLU A 435 6.00 -18.42 -21.22
CA GLU A 435 4.69 -18.42 -20.55
C GLU A 435 4.56 -17.28 -19.54
N LEU A 436 5.66 -16.90 -18.87
CA LEU A 436 5.68 -15.73 -17.99
C LEU A 436 5.38 -14.46 -18.80
N ILE A 437 6.07 -14.25 -19.92
CA ILE A 437 5.85 -13.08 -20.78
C ILE A 437 4.40 -13.04 -21.28
N ASP A 438 3.88 -14.18 -21.75
CA ASP A 438 2.52 -14.27 -22.24
C ASP A 438 1.49 -13.94 -21.15
N SER A 439 1.74 -14.38 -19.91
CA SER A 439 0.88 -14.09 -18.76
C SER A 439 0.92 -12.62 -18.34
N LEU A 440 2.10 -12.00 -18.34
CA LEU A 440 2.28 -10.58 -18.03
C LEU A 440 1.52 -9.67 -19.01
N ASN A 441 1.41 -10.08 -20.27
CA ASN A 441 0.70 -9.33 -21.32
C ASN A 441 -0.84 -9.35 -21.16
N LEU A 442 -1.39 -10.18 -20.26
CA LEU A 442 -2.84 -10.21 -19.96
C LEU A 442 -3.25 -9.21 -18.88
N ILE A 443 -2.29 -8.56 -18.22
CA ILE A 443 -2.54 -7.78 -17.01
C ILE A 443 -2.85 -6.32 -17.38
N ASP A 444 -4.12 -5.95 -17.23
CA ASP A 444 -4.64 -4.61 -17.55
C ASP A 444 -4.48 -3.60 -16.39
N GLY A 445 -4.37 -4.05 -15.15
CA GLY A 445 -4.08 -3.21 -13.99
C GLY A 445 -4.00 -4.02 -12.68
N PRO A 446 -3.70 -3.42 -11.52
CA PRO A 446 -3.20 -2.05 -11.34
C PRO A 446 -1.83 -1.82 -11.97
N THR A 447 -1.45 -0.55 -12.06
CA THR A 447 -0.10 -0.15 -12.44
C THR A 447 0.90 -0.53 -11.34
N GLN A 448 1.74 -1.53 -11.63
CA GLN A 448 2.68 -2.10 -10.66
C GLN A 448 4.01 -2.42 -11.33
N ALA A 449 5.07 -2.32 -10.55
CA ALA A 449 6.41 -2.76 -10.89
C ALA A 449 6.59 -4.17 -10.34
N LEU A 450 6.49 -5.16 -11.21
CA LEU A 450 6.73 -6.56 -10.88
C LEU A 450 8.22 -6.85 -11.05
N SER A 451 8.86 -7.16 -9.92
CA SER A 451 10.17 -7.80 -9.91
C SER A 451 9.98 -9.29 -9.99
N PHE A 452 10.78 -9.98 -10.80
CA PHE A 452 10.72 -11.44 -10.88
C PHE A 452 12.09 -12.10 -10.94
N ALA A 453 12.07 -13.40 -10.65
CA ALA A 453 13.17 -14.32 -10.90
C ALA A 453 12.66 -15.71 -11.30
N THR A 454 13.46 -16.48 -12.03
CA THR A 454 13.15 -17.85 -12.45
C THR A 454 14.29 -18.84 -12.17
N VAL A 455 13.96 -20.13 -12.10
CA VAL A 455 14.93 -21.20 -11.82
C VAL A 455 16.00 -21.32 -12.90
N ASP A 456 15.72 -20.93 -14.15
CA ASP A 456 16.67 -20.87 -15.26
C ASP A 456 17.54 -19.60 -15.29
N ASN A 457 17.60 -18.87 -14.17
CA ASN A 457 18.41 -17.66 -13.94
C ASN A 457 17.89 -16.36 -14.56
N HIS A 458 16.69 -16.31 -15.15
CA HIS A 458 16.15 -15.03 -15.58
C HIS A 458 15.78 -14.17 -14.37
N ILE A 459 16.09 -12.87 -14.44
CA ILE A 459 15.60 -11.84 -13.53
C ILE A 459 15.05 -10.66 -14.33
N GLY A 460 14.14 -9.90 -13.74
CA GLY A 460 13.66 -8.73 -14.45
C GLY A 460 12.66 -7.86 -13.72
N PHE A 461 12.25 -6.84 -14.45
CA PHE A 461 11.20 -5.89 -14.14
C PHE A 461 10.16 -5.89 -15.26
N PHE A 462 8.89 -5.86 -14.89
CA PHE A 462 7.78 -5.59 -15.80
C PHE A 462 6.85 -4.55 -15.20
N GLY A 463 6.61 -3.46 -15.93
CA GLY A 463 5.56 -2.50 -15.64
C GLY A 463 4.21 -3.10 -16.01
N MET A 464 3.55 -3.70 -15.03
CA MET A 464 2.20 -4.23 -15.14
C MET A 464 1.18 -3.10 -15.29
N GLY A 465 0.07 -3.41 -15.96
CA GLY A 465 -1.06 -2.52 -16.12
C GLY A 465 -1.01 -1.70 -17.41
N LYS A 466 -2.16 -1.21 -17.84
CA LYS A 466 -2.28 -0.31 -18.98
C LYS A 466 -2.01 1.12 -18.57
N HIS A 467 -1.39 1.86 -19.48
CA HIS A 467 -1.07 3.27 -19.36
C HIS A 467 -1.83 4.06 -20.43
N PRO A 468 -2.60 5.09 -20.06
CA PRO A 468 -3.26 5.98 -21.00
C PRO A 468 -2.23 6.78 -21.81
N ILE A 469 -2.42 6.81 -23.12
CA ILE A 469 -1.64 7.63 -24.05
C ILE A 469 -2.44 8.90 -24.37
N ARG A 470 -1.78 10.04 -24.22
CA ARG A 470 -2.36 11.38 -24.39
C ARG A 470 -1.72 12.10 -25.57
N SER A 471 -2.37 13.16 -26.05
CA SER A 471 -1.81 14.02 -27.09
C SER A 471 -0.61 14.82 -26.56
N ASN A 472 -0.67 15.19 -25.28
CA ASN A 472 0.42 15.79 -24.52
C ASN A 472 0.67 14.96 -23.24
N PRO A 473 1.89 14.45 -22.99
CA PRO A 473 2.17 13.65 -21.80
C PRO A 473 2.03 14.41 -20.47
N TYR A 474 2.10 15.75 -20.46
CA TYR A 474 1.90 16.58 -19.25
C TYR A 474 0.45 16.90 -18.96
N GLN A 475 -0.45 16.49 -19.86
CA GLN A 475 -1.86 16.79 -19.74
C GLN A 475 -2.43 16.29 -18.40
N GLY A 476 -2.12 15.06 -17.98
CA GLY A 476 -2.58 14.48 -16.69
C GLY A 476 -1.99 15.12 -15.42
N ALA A 477 -1.26 16.24 -15.53
CA ALA A 477 -0.81 16.97 -14.36
C ALA A 477 -1.94 17.75 -13.66
N PHE A 478 -2.98 18.13 -14.41
CA PHE A 478 -4.05 19.03 -13.97
C PHE A 478 -5.42 18.51 -14.42
N ILE A 479 -6.48 19.06 -13.84
CA ILE A 479 -7.86 18.78 -14.26
C ILE A 479 -8.06 19.26 -15.70
N GLN A 480 -8.65 18.41 -16.52
CA GLN A 480 -8.87 18.63 -17.95
C GLN A 480 -10.20 19.32 -18.26
N ASP A 481 -10.26 20.03 -19.38
CA ASP A 481 -11.52 20.52 -19.94
C ASP A 481 -12.30 19.34 -20.56
N GLY A 482 -13.37 18.92 -19.89
CA GLY A 482 -14.23 17.80 -20.30
C GLY A 482 -15.10 18.10 -21.52
N THR A 483 -15.17 19.36 -21.96
CA THR A 483 -16.00 19.78 -23.11
C THR A 483 -15.35 19.52 -24.47
N LYS A 484 -14.10 19.07 -24.50
CA LYS A 484 -13.33 18.83 -25.72
C LYS A 484 -12.79 17.41 -25.77
N SER A 485 -13.16 16.61 -26.78
CA SER A 485 -12.66 15.23 -26.91
C SER A 485 -11.18 15.15 -27.25
N LYS A 486 -10.57 16.24 -27.75
CA LYS A 486 -9.11 16.32 -27.95
C LYS A 486 -8.30 16.07 -26.66
N ASN A 487 -8.95 16.23 -25.51
CA ASN A 487 -8.37 16.00 -24.19
C ASN A 487 -8.58 14.55 -23.70
N ASP A 488 -9.29 13.71 -24.46
CA ASP A 488 -9.49 12.30 -24.09
C ASP A 488 -8.19 11.50 -24.25
N TRP A 489 -8.13 10.36 -23.56
CA TRP A 489 -7.13 9.36 -23.84
C TRP A 489 -7.25 8.91 -25.30
N ILE A 490 -6.14 8.94 -26.03
CA ILE A 490 -6.09 8.50 -27.43
C ILE A 490 -6.26 6.98 -27.50
N ARG A 491 -5.56 6.28 -26.61
CA ARG A 491 -5.53 4.81 -26.49
C ARG A 491 -4.80 4.41 -25.21
N PHE A 492 -4.71 3.11 -24.95
CA PHE A 492 -3.71 2.57 -24.03
C PHE A 492 -2.41 2.22 -24.77
N ASN A 493 -1.32 2.08 -24.01
CA ASN A 493 -0.06 1.57 -24.52
C ASN A 493 -0.19 0.13 -25.05
N THR A 494 0.63 -0.20 -26.03
CA THR A 494 0.76 -1.55 -26.59
C THR A 494 1.72 -2.40 -25.76
N VAL A 495 1.72 -3.72 -25.99
CA VAL A 495 2.67 -4.65 -25.37
C VAL A 495 4.12 -4.21 -25.59
N GLN A 496 4.44 -3.72 -26.79
CA GLN A 496 5.79 -3.26 -27.13
C GLN A 496 6.17 -2.00 -26.37
N GLU A 497 5.20 -1.13 -26.06
CA GLU A 497 5.37 0.11 -25.29
C GLU A 497 5.38 -0.11 -23.76
N GLN A 498 5.22 -1.34 -23.26
CA GLN A 498 5.29 -1.63 -21.84
C GLN A 498 6.72 -1.48 -21.28
N PRO A 499 6.93 -0.69 -20.21
CA PRO A 499 8.22 -0.61 -19.52
C PRO A 499 8.65 -1.98 -19.00
N ARG A 500 9.81 -2.47 -19.45
CA ARG A 500 10.31 -3.79 -19.04
C ARG A 500 11.82 -3.90 -19.19
N SER A 501 12.45 -4.68 -18.32
CA SER A 501 13.87 -5.05 -18.40
C SER A 501 14.03 -6.51 -18.03
N TYR A 502 14.76 -7.26 -18.85
CA TYR A 502 15.03 -8.69 -18.67
C TYR A 502 16.54 -8.90 -18.70
N ASP A 503 17.06 -9.60 -17.69
CA ASP A 503 18.49 -9.92 -17.52
C ASP A 503 19.43 -8.73 -17.77
N PRO A 504 19.25 -7.62 -17.02
CA PRO A 504 20.08 -6.44 -17.23
C PRO A 504 21.56 -6.78 -16.99
N PRO A 505 22.51 -6.22 -17.76
CA PRO A 505 23.94 -6.53 -17.62
C PRO A 505 24.52 -6.33 -16.21
N LYS A 506 23.92 -5.42 -15.42
CA LYS A 506 24.29 -5.17 -14.02
C LYS A 506 24.00 -6.35 -13.09
N GLY A 507 23.19 -7.32 -13.51
CA GLY A 507 22.92 -8.56 -12.77
C GLY A 507 21.96 -8.40 -11.58
N TYR A 508 21.25 -7.27 -11.49
CA TYR A 508 20.19 -7.04 -10.50
C TYR A 508 19.14 -6.06 -11.00
N VAL A 509 17.95 -6.11 -10.40
CA VAL A 509 16.85 -5.15 -10.56
C VAL A 509 16.42 -4.70 -9.17
N VAL A 510 16.16 -3.40 -9.00
CA VAL A 510 15.66 -2.82 -7.75
C VAL A 510 14.45 -1.94 -8.06
N THR A 511 13.36 -2.19 -7.35
CA THR A 511 12.13 -1.40 -7.38
C THR A 511 11.81 -0.99 -5.95
N ALA A 512 11.71 0.30 -5.69
CA ALA A 512 11.33 0.82 -4.38
C ALA A 512 10.34 1.98 -4.53
N ASN A 513 9.43 1.83 -5.50
CA ASN A 513 8.56 2.89 -6.02
C ASN A 513 9.29 4.13 -6.57
N ASN A 514 10.61 4.01 -6.75
CA ASN A 514 11.41 4.98 -7.47
C ASN A 514 10.98 5.02 -8.94
N LYS A 515 11.39 6.09 -9.62
CA LYS A 515 11.12 6.28 -11.03
C LYS A 515 11.61 5.09 -11.85
N PHE A 516 10.78 4.62 -12.78
CA PHE A 516 11.14 3.43 -13.55
C PHE A 516 12.23 3.70 -14.59
N ALA A 517 12.32 4.93 -15.12
CA ALA A 517 13.27 5.32 -16.13
C ALA A 517 13.49 6.84 -16.11
N SER A 518 14.44 7.38 -16.87
CA SER A 518 14.60 8.84 -16.99
C SER A 518 13.41 9.48 -17.73
N ASP A 519 13.37 10.81 -17.81
CA ASP A 519 12.36 11.51 -18.61
C ASP A 519 12.52 11.25 -20.12
N ASN A 520 13.60 10.58 -20.57
CA ASN A 520 13.79 10.17 -21.96
C ASN A 520 12.97 8.92 -22.34
N THR A 521 11.78 8.78 -21.75
CA THR A 521 10.90 7.64 -21.97
C THR A 521 9.80 7.99 -22.97
N LEU A 522 9.55 7.10 -23.93
CA LEU A 522 8.45 7.18 -24.88
C LEU A 522 7.11 7.45 -24.16
N ASN A 523 6.39 8.47 -24.63
CA ASN A 523 5.10 8.94 -24.07
C ASN A 523 5.12 9.42 -22.61
N ASN A 524 6.28 9.47 -21.94
CA ASN A 524 6.45 9.87 -20.55
C ASN A 524 5.30 9.46 -19.60
N LEU A 525 5.30 8.20 -19.18
CA LEU A 525 4.17 7.55 -18.48
C LEU A 525 3.95 7.99 -17.03
N SER A 526 4.73 8.93 -16.51
CA SER A 526 4.70 9.34 -15.11
C SER A 526 4.97 10.84 -14.95
N LEU A 527 4.14 11.48 -14.13
CA LEU A 527 4.24 12.92 -13.79
C LEU A 527 4.54 13.16 -12.31
N TYR A 528 4.82 12.10 -11.56
CA TYR A 528 5.22 12.16 -10.17
C TYR A 528 5.92 10.87 -9.77
N VAL A 529 6.77 10.99 -8.77
CA VAL A 529 7.60 9.90 -8.29
C VAL A 529 7.51 9.85 -6.78
N ALA A 530 7.67 8.67 -6.20
CA ALA A 530 7.98 8.59 -4.77
C ALA A 530 9.45 8.91 -4.50
N SER A 531 9.86 8.77 -3.24
CA SER A 531 11.27 8.85 -2.86
C SER A 531 12.10 7.75 -3.54
N THR A 532 13.29 8.12 -4.01
CA THR A 532 14.29 7.17 -4.54
C THR A 532 15.25 6.68 -3.46
N ALA A 533 15.21 7.24 -2.24
CA ALA A 533 16.17 6.98 -1.16
C ALA A 533 16.37 5.47 -0.90
N ARG A 534 15.27 4.72 -0.87
CA ARG A 534 15.28 3.27 -0.64
C ARG A 534 15.94 2.52 -1.78
N SER A 535 15.55 2.80 -3.02
CA SER A 535 16.16 2.18 -4.21
C SER A 535 17.67 2.46 -4.28
N LYS A 536 18.06 3.69 -3.96
CA LYS A 536 19.46 4.11 -3.90
C LYS A 536 20.21 3.32 -2.85
N ARG A 537 19.67 3.20 -1.63
CA ARG A 537 20.30 2.46 -0.54
C ARG A 537 20.46 0.97 -0.85
N ILE A 538 19.41 0.33 -1.39
CA ILE A 538 19.45 -1.07 -1.81
C ILE A 538 20.53 -1.28 -2.88
N THR A 539 20.56 -0.40 -3.88
CA THR A 539 21.54 -0.43 -4.97
C THR A 539 22.97 -0.27 -4.45
N GLU A 540 23.22 0.70 -3.57
CA GLU A 540 24.53 0.92 -2.95
C GLU A 540 25.02 -0.34 -2.21
N ILE A 541 24.15 -1.01 -1.44
CA ILE A 541 24.52 -2.23 -0.71
C ILE A 541 24.83 -3.38 -1.68
N ILE A 542 24.02 -3.59 -2.72
CA ILE A 542 24.27 -4.64 -3.73
C ILE A 542 25.60 -4.38 -4.45
N GLU A 543 25.82 -3.15 -4.92
CA GLU A 543 27.05 -2.77 -5.62
C GLU A 543 28.28 -2.87 -4.74
N GLU A 544 28.16 -2.58 -3.43
CA GLU A 544 29.24 -2.77 -2.46
C GLU A 544 29.64 -4.24 -2.35
N TYR A 545 28.67 -5.17 -2.22
CA TYR A 545 28.96 -6.60 -2.22
C TYR A 545 29.62 -7.06 -3.52
N ILE A 546 29.09 -6.64 -4.68
CA ILE A 546 29.61 -7.01 -5.99
C ILE A 546 31.05 -6.51 -6.16
N ARG A 547 31.31 -5.23 -5.84
CA ARG A 547 32.63 -4.60 -5.97
C ARG A 547 33.69 -5.25 -5.07
N ASN A 548 33.28 -5.70 -3.88
CA ASN A 548 34.15 -6.41 -2.94
C ASN A 548 34.33 -7.89 -3.30
N GLY A 549 33.67 -8.40 -4.36
CA GLY A 549 33.70 -9.81 -4.74
C GLY A 549 32.90 -10.73 -3.80
N THR A 550 32.09 -10.16 -2.91
CA THR A 550 31.27 -10.91 -1.96
C THR A 550 30.00 -11.41 -2.65
N LYS A 551 29.80 -12.73 -2.66
CA LYS A 551 28.55 -13.33 -3.13
C LYS A 551 27.43 -13.09 -2.11
N ILE A 552 26.25 -12.71 -2.59
CA ILE A 552 25.09 -12.36 -1.78
C ILE A 552 24.34 -13.63 -1.37
N SER A 553 24.02 -13.78 -0.08
CA SER A 553 23.26 -14.91 0.47
C SER A 553 21.85 -14.44 0.86
N PRO A 554 20.91 -15.36 1.12
CA PRO A 554 19.63 -14.99 1.71
C PRO A 554 19.78 -14.19 3.01
N GLU A 555 20.77 -14.49 3.84
CA GLU A 555 21.07 -13.74 5.07
C GLU A 555 21.54 -12.30 4.80
N HIS A 556 22.38 -12.08 3.78
CA HIS A 556 22.75 -10.72 3.34
C HIS A 556 21.50 -9.92 2.93
N VAL A 557 20.55 -10.56 2.24
CA VAL A 557 19.27 -9.94 1.84
C VAL A 557 18.37 -9.66 3.05
N MET A 558 18.32 -10.54 4.06
CA MET A 558 17.63 -10.27 5.33
C MET A 558 18.18 -9.01 6.01
N ASN A 559 19.51 -8.85 6.02
CA ASN A 559 20.16 -7.67 6.59
C ASN A 559 19.85 -6.40 5.79
N MET A 560 19.74 -6.49 4.46
CA MET A 560 19.30 -5.37 3.62
C MET A 560 17.89 -4.89 4.00
N GLN A 561 16.93 -5.80 4.20
CA GLN A 561 15.54 -5.48 4.63
C GLN A 561 15.44 -4.90 6.06
N ARG A 562 16.56 -4.84 6.80
CA ARG A 562 16.66 -4.25 8.14
C ARG A 562 17.40 -2.91 8.15
N ASP A 563 17.97 -2.49 7.01
CA ASP A 563 18.78 -1.27 6.94
C ASP A 563 17.92 -0.03 7.18
N VAL A 564 18.32 0.77 8.18
CA VAL A 564 17.67 2.01 8.59
C VAL A 564 18.51 3.25 8.27
N LYS A 565 19.42 3.17 7.29
CA LYS A 565 20.23 4.32 6.90
C LYS A 565 19.44 5.25 5.99
N ASP A 566 19.29 6.50 6.40
CA ASP A 566 18.57 7.52 5.63
C ASP A 566 19.51 8.19 4.61
N SER A 567 19.40 7.75 3.35
CA SER A 567 20.25 8.23 2.26
C SER A 567 19.99 9.69 1.87
N TYR A 568 18.79 10.21 2.15
CA TYR A 568 18.47 11.60 1.90
C TYR A 568 19.05 12.47 3.00
N ALA A 569 18.87 12.08 4.26
CA ALA A 569 19.46 12.75 5.41
C ALA A 569 20.99 12.87 5.25
N GLN A 570 21.67 11.78 4.87
CA GLN A 570 23.11 11.79 4.60
C GLN A 570 23.51 12.85 3.57
N LYS A 571 22.69 13.06 2.53
CA LYS A 571 22.98 14.01 1.47
C LYS A 571 22.71 15.46 1.87
N ILE A 572 21.66 15.71 2.65
CA ILE A 572 21.23 17.08 3.00
C ILE A 572 21.73 17.60 4.34
N HIS A 573 22.28 16.73 5.19
CA HIS A 573 22.73 17.05 6.54
C HIS A 573 23.66 18.27 6.62
N ARG A 574 24.67 18.35 5.74
CA ARG A 574 25.60 19.50 5.73
C ARG A 574 24.90 20.82 5.41
N HIS A 575 23.85 20.78 4.58
CA HIS A 575 23.08 21.96 4.25
C HIS A 575 22.28 22.47 5.45
N TYR A 576 21.74 21.58 6.30
CA TYR A 576 21.07 21.95 7.56
C TYR A 576 22.03 22.70 8.49
N LEU A 577 23.22 22.14 8.72
CA LEU A 577 24.25 22.76 9.58
C LEU A 577 24.66 24.13 9.03
N ASN A 578 24.87 24.23 7.72
CA ASN A 578 25.29 25.46 7.06
C ASN A 578 24.24 26.59 7.19
N ILE A 579 22.96 26.30 6.91
CA ILE A 579 21.88 27.28 7.08
C ILE A 579 21.82 27.75 8.53
N TYR A 580 21.83 26.82 9.49
CA TYR A 580 21.77 27.16 10.91
C TYR A 580 22.94 28.05 11.34
N HIS A 581 24.18 27.64 11.08
CA HIS A 581 25.36 28.38 11.54
C HIS A 581 25.48 29.77 10.92
N LYS A 582 25.10 29.94 9.64
CA LYS A 582 25.12 31.24 8.97
C LYS A 582 24.10 32.23 9.53
N ASN A 583 22.94 31.75 9.98
CA ASN A 583 21.78 32.63 10.23
C ASN A 583 21.31 32.65 11.70
N LYS A 584 21.81 31.76 12.58
CA LYS A 584 21.32 31.65 13.97
C LYS A 584 21.39 32.96 14.77
N ARG A 585 22.40 33.79 14.55
CA ARG A 585 22.58 35.06 15.28
C ARG A 585 21.61 36.16 14.86
N ASP A 586 21.06 36.05 13.66
CA ASP A 586 20.12 37.04 13.11
C ASP A 586 18.68 36.76 13.57
N ILE A 587 18.42 35.54 14.06
CA ILE A 587 17.05 35.03 14.27
C ILE A 587 16.80 34.60 15.72
N LEU A 588 17.79 33.98 16.39
CA LEU A 588 17.63 33.40 17.72
C LEU A 588 18.27 34.28 18.81
N THR A 589 17.74 34.21 20.02
CA THR A 589 18.35 34.86 21.20
C THR A 589 19.61 34.11 21.64
N PRO A 590 20.52 34.74 22.42
CA PRO A 590 21.72 34.07 22.94
C PRO A 590 21.41 32.76 23.70
N ASP A 591 20.35 32.73 24.51
CA ASP A 591 19.94 31.55 25.25
C ASP A 591 19.44 30.43 24.33
N GLN A 592 18.63 30.78 23.32
CA GLN A 592 18.17 29.83 22.31
C GLN A 592 19.35 29.26 21.51
N ILE A 593 20.32 30.10 21.14
CA ILE A 593 21.54 29.68 20.43
C ILE A 593 22.32 28.67 21.28
N SER A 594 22.51 28.94 22.57
CA SER A 594 23.23 28.04 23.48
C SER A 594 22.66 26.62 23.48
N GLU A 595 21.33 26.49 23.62
CA GLU A 595 20.70 25.18 23.65
C GLU A 595 20.61 24.52 22.27
N CYS A 596 20.29 25.28 21.22
CA CYS A 596 20.26 24.78 19.86
C CYS A 596 21.66 24.32 19.40
N ASP A 597 22.75 24.99 19.80
CA ASP A 597 24.12 24.56 19.46
C ASP A 597 24.46 23.20 20.09
N LYS A 598 23.97 22.92 21.31
CA LYS A 598 24.14 21.59 21.93
C LYS A 598 23.38 20.52 21.15
N MET A 599 22.12 20.79 20.78
CA MET A 599 21.31 19.87 19.98
C MET A 599 21.90 19.64 18.59
N MET A 600 22.31 20.69 17.89
CA MET A 600 22.85 20.59 16.54
C MET A 600 24.20 19.85 16.49
N LYS A 601 24.99 19.86 17.56
CA LYS A 601 26.17 18.98 17.70
C LYS A 601 25.83 17.48 17.74
N LEU A 602 24.64 17.12 18.23
CA LEU A 602 24.17 15.72 18.20
C LEU A 602 23.81 15.33 16.77
N LEU A 603 23.16 16.24 16.03
CA LEU A 603 22.89 16.05 14.61
C LEU A 603 24.19 15.94 13.81
N GLU A 604 25.19 16.80 14.07
CA GLU A 604 26.49 16.80 13.39
C GLU A 604 27.21 15.43 13.48
N LYS A 605 27.08 14.75 14.62
CA LYS A 605 27.72 13.44 14.89
C LYS A 605 26.89 12.24 14.43
N TRP A 606 25.68 12.46 13.92
CA TRP A 606 24.80 11.36 13.52
C TRP A 606 25.38 10.57 12.35
N ASP A 607 25.28 9.26 12.42
CA ASP A 607 25.71 8.29 11.41
C ASP A 607 24.65 8.00 10.33
N PHE A 608 23.52 8.73 10.39
CA PHE A 608 22.36 8.60 9.49
C PHE A 608 21.54 7.32 9.67
N TYR A 609 21.82 6.52 10.69
CA TYR A 609 20.99 5.36 11.03
C TYR A 609 19.84 5.79 11.96
N ALA A 610 18.61 5.53 11.52
CA ALA A 610 17.38 5.81 12.27
C ALA A 610 17.02 4.66 13.23
N GLU A 611 17.99 4.18 14.00
CA GLU A 611 17.78 3.14 15.03
C GLU A 611 16.96 3.65 16.22
N GLU A 612 16.36 2.74 17.00
CA GLU A 612 15.52 3.07 18.18
C GLU A 612 16.23 4.02 19.16
N LYS A 613 17.54 3.86 19.35
CA LYS A 613 18.35 4.68 20.28
C LYS A 613 19.08 5.85 19.60
N SER A 614 18.74 6.16 18.35
CA SER A 614 19.41 7.21 17.59
C SER A 614 18.96 8.60 18.03
N VAL A 615 19.84 9.33 18.72
CA VAL A 615 19.57 10.72 19.11
C VAL A 615 19.56 11.66 17.91
N GLY A 616 20.46 11.42 16.96
CA GLY A 616 20.54 12.21 15.72
C GLY A 616 19.28 12.12 14.87
N ALA A 617 18.66 10.93 14.81
CA ALA A 617 17.39 10.74 14.10
C ALA A 617 16.25 11.56 14.73
N SER A 618 16.12 11.56 16.07
CA SER A 618 15.13 12.39 16.78
C SER A 618 15.28 13.87 16.42
N VAL A 619 16.52 14.38 16.43
CA VAL A 619 16.81 15.78 16.08
C VAL A 619 16.46 16.06 14.62
N TYR A 620 16.92 15.22 13.69
CA TYR A 620 16.71 15.41 12.26
C TYR A 620 15.22 15.42 11.88
N TYR A 621 14.46 14.40 12.29
CA TYR A 621 13.04 14.32 11.97
C TYR A 621 12.21 15.38 12.69
N ALA A 622 12.67 15.90 13.85
CA ALA A 622 11.96 16.97 14.55
C ALA A 622 12.11 18.29 13.81
N ILE A 623 13.31 18.59 13.32
CA ILE A 623 13.54 19.77 12.47
C ILE A 623 12.69 19.65 11.19
N ASP A 624 12.66 18.47 10.56
CA ASP A 624 11.86 18.24 9.35
C ASP A 624 10.35 18.43 9.60
N TYR A 625 9.85 17.94 10.72
CA TYR A 625 8.47 18.09 11.15
C TYR A 625 8.08 19.56 11.33
N PHE A 626 8.83 20.30 12.15
CA PHE A 626 8.55 21.71 12.40
C PHE A 626 8.80 22.60 11.19
N LEU A 627 9.72 22.24 10.30
CA LEU A 627 9.88 22.94 9.03
C LEU A 627 8.63 22.76 8.17
N SER A 628 8.15 21.54 8.01
CA SER A 628 6.97 21.23 7.18
C SER A 628 5.72 22.00 7.63
N LYS A 629 5.53 22.18 8.95
CA LYS A 629 4.46 23.01 9.53
C LYS A 629 4.46 24.47 9.09
N LYS A 630 5.63 25.01 8.74
CA LYS A 630 5.87 26.42 8.39
C LYS A 630 5.93 26.68 6.88
N LEU A 631 5.80 25.65 6.05
CA LEU A 631 5.75 25.80 4.60
C LEU A 631 4.30 25.89 4.12
N LEU A 632 4.09 26.55 2.97
CA LEU A 632 2.79 26.70 2.32
C LEU A 632 1.75 27.42 3.19
N LEU A 633 2.12 28.42 3.98
CA LEU A 633 1.18 29.14 4.87
C LEU A 633 -0.03 29.71 4.11
N SER A 634 0.16 30.21 2.89
CA SER A 634 -0.93 30.71 2.03
C SER A 634 -1.80 29.60 1.41
N TYR A 635 -1.39 28.33 1.50
CA TYR A 635 -2.15 27.21 0.92
C TYR A 635 -3.38 26.84 1.75
N SER A 636 -3.29 26.93 3.08
CA SER A 636 -4.42 26.70 3.99
C SER A 636 -4.04 27.17 5.38
N GLU A 637 -4.97 27.75 6.12
CA GLU A 637 -4.78 28.05 7.55
C GLU A 637 -4.73 26.77 8.40
N ASP A 638 -5.40 25.70 7.95
CA ASP A 638 -5.37 24.40 8.62
C ASP A 638 -4.02 23.71 8.41
N ILE A 639 -3.33 23.48 9.53
CA ILE A 639 -2.02 22.85 9.54
C ILE A 639 -2.05 21.38 9.10
N LEU A 640 -3.14 20.66 9.35
CA LEU A 640 -3.27 19.27 8.92
C LEU A 640 -3.39 19.19 7.40
N VAL A 641 -4.10 20.14 6.78
CA VAL A 641 -4.19 20.25 5.32
C VAL A 641 -2.82 20.56 4.71
N ARG A 642 -2.04 21.45 5.32
CA ARG A 642 -0.67 21.73 4.83
C ARG A 642 0.27 20.55 5.02
N LEU A 643 0.21 19.86 6.16
CA LEU A 643 1.06 18.69 6.42
C LEU A 643 0.82 17.58 5.41
N LYS A 644 -0.43 17.34 4.99
CA LYS A 644 -0.77 16.38 3.91
C LYS A 644 -0.06 16.66 2.59
N VAL A 645 0.37 17.89 2.33
CA VAL A 645 1.15 18.24 1.12
C VAL A 645 2.64 18.27 1.44
N THR A 646 3.05 18.98 2.49
CA THR A 646 4.46 19.27 2.79
C THR A 646 5.29 18.08 3.25
N VAL A 647 4.64 17.03 3.77
CA VAL A 647 5.29 15.78 4.19
C VAL A 647 5.09 14.65 3.17
N HIS A 648 4.42 14.94 2.06
CA HIS A 648 4.09 13.98 1.03
C HIS A 648 5.25 13.84 0.01
N PHE A 649 5.39 12.67 -0.62
CA PHE A 649 6.48 12.41 -1.58
C PHE A 649 6.58 13.44 -2.72
N LEU A 650 5.43 13.94 -3.19
CA LEU A 650 5.33 15.02 -4.17
C LEU A 650 6.14 16.26 -3.77
N PHE A 651 6.21 16.57 -2.48
CA PHE A 651 6.86 17.77 -1.97
C PHE A 651 8.28 17.50 -1.44
N ASP A 652 8.62 16.25 -1.10
CA ASP A 652 9.91 15.89 -0.51
C ASP A 652 11.08 16.36 -1.38
N HIS A 653 11.07 16.02 -2.66
CA HIS A 653 12.16 16.36 -3.59
C HIS A 653 12.31 17.87 -3.77
N PHE A 654 11.19 18.57 -3.91
CA PHE A 654 11.17 20.04 -3.97
C PHE A 654 11.79 20.63 -2.69
N ARG A 655 11.28 20.26 -1.52
CA ARG A 655 11.73 20.76 -0.21
C ARG A 655 13.23 20.52 0.01
N LEU A 656 13.70 19.30 -0.25
CA LEU A 656 15.12 18.94 -0.08
C LEU A 656 16.03 19.71 -1.04
N ASN A 657 15.58 19.96 -2.27
CA ASN A 657 16.30 20.82 -3.21
C ASN A 657 16.35 22.28 -2.74
N GLN A 658 15.26 22.80 -2.16
CA GLN A 658 15.26 24.16 -1.62
C GLN A 658 16.18 24.31 -0.41
N ILE A 659 16.28 23.30 0.47
CA ILE A 659 17.27 23.28 1.55
C ILE A 659 18.69 23.46 1.01
N GLN A 660 19.05 22.78 -0.08
CA GLN A 660 20.36 23.00 -0.69
C GLN A 660 20.52 24.43 -1.20
N ASN A 661 19.55 24.93 -1.97
CA ASN A 661 19.55 26.30 -2.49
C ASN A 661 19.71 27.34 -1.37
N TRP A 662 18.96 27.18 -0.27
CA TRP A 662 19.02 28.04 0.90
C TRP A 662 20.40 28.06 1.55
N SER A 663 21.06 26.92 1.64
CA SER A 663 22.43 26.84 2.17
C SER A 663 23.47 27.58 1.31
N GLU A 664 23.18 27.71 0.01
CA GLU A 664 23.95 28.45 -0.99
C GLU A 664 23.51 29.93 -1.11
N GLY A 665 22.49 30.35 -0.36
CA GLY A 665 21.96 31.72 -0.40
C GLY A 665 21.01 32.01 -1.58
N LYS A 666 20.48 30.98 -2.24
CA LYS A 666 19.54 31.08 -3.36
C LYS A 666 18.11 30.84 -2.91
N ASN A 667 17.14 31.51 -3.55
CA ASN A 667 15.70 31.32 -3.33
C ASN A 667 15.28 31.38 -1.84
N ILE A 668 15.90 32.28 -1.08
CA ILE A 668 15.75 32.39 0.38
C ILE A 668 14.49 33.15 0.81
N ASP A 669 13.75 33.70 -0.13
CA ASP A 669 12.55 34.50 0.09
C ASP A 669 11.54 34.30 -1.05
N GLU A 670 10.85 33.18 -1.01
CA GLU A 670 9.88 32.79 -2.03
C GLU A 670 8.45 32.87 -1.49
N GLU A 671 7.49 33.11 -2.37
CA GLU A 671 6.08 33.29 -1.98
C GLU A 671 5.49 32.10 -1.21
N TRP A 672 5.88 30.88 -1.57
CA TRP A 672 5.41 29.64 -0.95
C TRP A 672 5.99 29.36 0.45
N CYS A 673 7.02 30.10 0.87
CA CYS A 673 7.61 30.05 2.21
C CYS A 673 7.44 31.37 2.99
N ARG A 674 6.79 32.37 2.40
CA ARG A 674 6.63 33.70 3.00
C ARG A 674 5.91 33.60 4.35
N ASN A 675 6.38 34.36 5.34
CA ASN A 675 5.83 34.35 6.67
C ASN A 675 5.67 35.77 7.18
N ALA A 676 4.42 36.22 7.36
CA ALA A 676 4.11 37.56 7.85
C ALA A 676 4.68 37.85 9.26
N ASN A 677 4.97 36.81 10.04
CA ASN A 677 5.58 36.91 11.37
C ASN A 677 7.11 36.87 11.34
N SER A 678 7.73 36.83 10.15
CA SER A 678 9.18 36.84 9.99
C SER A 678 9.77 38.15 10.48
N THR A 679 10.76 38.06 11.37
CA THR A 679 11.56 39.21 11.79
C THR A 679 12.66 39.56 10.77
N LEU A 680 12.92 38.66 9.81
CA LEU A 680 14.00 38.77 8.84
C LEU A 680 13.45 39.00 7.44
N LYS A 681 13.04 40.26 7.17
CA LYS A 681 12.48 40.66 5.87
C LYS A 681 13.42 40.27 4.72
N GLY A 682 12.85 39.67 3.67
CA GLY A 682 13.62 39.25 2.50
C GLY A 682 14.37 37.92 2.68
N LYS A 683 14.08 37.15 3.74
CA LYS A 683 14.68 35.84 4.02
C LYS A 683 13.71 34.90 4.75
N ASP A 684 12.42 34.95 4.42
CA ASP A 684 11.39 34.25 5.19
C ASP A 684 11.56 32.73 5.20
N CYS A 685 12.07 32.13 4.12
CA CYS A 685 12.36 30.70 4.08
C CYS A 685 13.42 30.32 5.14
N ILE A 686 14.47 31.14 5.27
CA ILE A 686 15.56 30.94 6.23
C ILE A 686 15.07 31.16 7.66
N TYR A 687 14.24 32.19 7.86
CA TYR A 687 13.58 32.43 9.14
C TYR A 687 12.79 31.20 9.59
N ASN A 688 11.93 30.66 8.72
CA ASN A 688 11.15 29.46 9.01
C ASN A 688 12.06 28.28 9.39
N PHE A 689 13.12 28.04 8.61
CA PHE A 689 14.07 26.95 8.88
C PHE A 689 14.73 27.05 10.26
N VAL A 690 15.27 28.22 10.60
CA VAL A 690 15.99 28.41 11.87
C VAL A 690 15.04 28.40 13.06
N VAL A 691 13.83 28.96 12.94
CA VAL A 691 12.82 28.87 14.01
C VAL A 691 12.40 27.42 14.25
N SER A 692 12.26 26.61 13.20
CA SER A 692 11.93 25.18 13.33
C SER A 692 12.99 24.39 14.12
N ILE A 693 14.27 24.80 14.10
CA ILE A 693 15.31 24.19 14.94
C ILE A 693 15.04 24.45 16.42
N ASN A 694 14.68 25.68 16.78
CA ASN A 694 14.33 25.99 18.17
C ASN A 694 13.05 25.28 18.62
N GLU A 695 12.03 25.19 17.76
CA GLU A 695 10.81 24.42 18.08
C GLU A 695 11.09 22.91 18.23
N ALA A 696 11.95 22.35 17.38
CA ALA A 696 12.40 20.97 17.52
C ALA A 696 13.12 20.73 18.86
N TYR A 697 13.99 21.66 19.29
CA TYR A 697 14.64 21.60 20.61
C TYR A 697 13.60 21.59 21.74
N LEU A 698 12.65 22.54 21.73
CA LEU A 698 11.63 22.66 22.76
C LEU A 698 10.75 21.40 22.83
N PHE A 699 10.34 20.89 21.68
CA PHE A 699 9.55 19.65 21.57
C PHE A 699 10.29 18.44 22.13
N LEU A 700 11.55 18.22 21.71
CA LEU A 700 12.32 17.06 22.19
C LEU A 700 12.60 17.17 23.70
N LYS A 701 12.86 18.37 24.20
CA LYS A 701 13.00 18.61 25.64
C LYS A 701 11.70 18.32 26.40
N GLU A 702 10.54 18.73 25.87
CA GLU A 702 9.24 18.44 26.48
C GLU A 702 8.95 16.92 26.50
N LYS A 703 9.18 16.24 25.38
CA LYS A 703 8.83 14.81 25.24
C LYS A 703 9.83 13.87 25.90
N LEU A 704 11.13 14.20 25.89
CA LEU A 704 12.21 13.29 26.26
C LEU A 704 13.05 13.80 27.44
N GLY A 705 12.73 14.98 27.97
CA GLY A 705 13.36 15.57 29.14
C GLY A 705 14.65 16.34 28.86
N GLU A 706 15.30 16.81 29.92
CA GLU A 706 16.47 17.72 29.85
C GLU A 706 17.75 17.07 29.31
N ASN A 707 17.90 15.75 29.44
CA ASN A 707 19.13 15.06 29.04
C ASN A 707 19.09 14.69 27.55
N MET A 708 19.68 15.56 26.72
CA MET A 708 19.71 15.38 25.27
C MET A 708 20.36 14.06 24.80
N ASN A 709 21.26 13.47 25.58
CA ASN A 709 21.89 12.17 25.23
C ASN A 709 20.93 10.98 25.38
N LYS A 710 19.74 11.20 25.95
CA LYS A 710 18.67 10.20 26.08
C LYS A 710 17.47 10.51 25.17
N TRP A 711 17.62 11.40 24.20
CA TRP A 711 16.57 11.69 23.23
C TRP A 711 16.45 10.59 22.18
N TYR A 712 16.14 9.38 22.62
CA TYR A 712 16.05 8.19 21.77
C TYR A 712 14.84 8.25 20.86
N TYR A 713 15.06 7.95 19.59
CA TYR A 713 14.04 8.06 18.54
C TYR A 713 12.83 7.16 18.80
N GLY A 714 13.05 5.93 19.26
CA GLY A 714 11.99 4.97 19.58
C GLY A 714 11.05 5.39 20.72
N GLU A 715 11.42 6.39 21.53
CA GLU A 715 10.55 6.92 22.60
C GLU A 715 9.44 7.82 22.05
N ILE A 716 9.70 8.52 20.94
CA ILE A 716 8.69 9.32 20.21
C ILE A 716 8.13 8.58 18.99
N HIS A 717 8.85 7.60 18.45
CA HIS A 717 8.45 6.85 17.27
C HIS A 717 8.02 5.43 17.60
N GLN A 718 6.71 5.17 17.58
CA GLN A 718 6.15 3.85 17.89
C GLN A 718 5.43 3.23 16.69
N HIS A 719 5.77 2.00 16.35
CA HIS A 719 5.03 1.21 15.37
C HIS A 719 3.70 0.82 16.03
N HIS A 720 2.58 1.29 15.49
CA HIS A 720 1.26 1.15 16.13
C HIS A 720 0.31 0.39 15.21
N PHE A 721 -0.23 -0.73 15.70
CA PHE A 721 -1.16 -1.58 14.99
C PHE A 721 -2.57 -1.34 15.50
N ILE A 722 -3.42 -0.79 14.63
CA ILE A 722 -4.83 -0.57 14.94
C ILE A 722 -5.68 -1.79 14.57
N HIS A 723 -6.74 -2.04 15.33
CA HIS A 723 -7.76 -3.02 15.01
C HIS A 723 -9.04 -2.33 14.56
N ILE A 724 -9.62 -2.79 13.44
CA ILE A 724 -10.85 -2.22 12.90
C ILE A 724 -12.04 -3.11 13.31
N PRO A 725 -13.06 -2.61 14.03
CA PRO A 725 -13.28 -1.21 14.42
C PRO A 725 -12.82 -0.85 15.85
N PHE A 726 -12.34 -1.82 16.64
CA PHE A 726 -12.21 -1.66 18.09
C PHE A 726 -11.21 -0.61 18.57
N SER A 727 -10.23 -0.21 17.76
CA SER A 727 -9.35 0.92 18.06
C SER A 727 -10.10 2.25 18.25
N LYS A 728 -11.34 2.35 17.77
CA LYS A 728 -12.22 3.52 17.98
C LYS A 728 -13.15 3.39 19.19
N THR A 729 -12.97 2.36 20.02
CA THR A 729 -13.81 2.07 21.19
C THR A 729 -13.01 2.14 22.48
N PRO A 730 -13.66 2.15 23.66
CA PRO A 730 -12.96 2.01 24.94
C PRO A 730 -12.17 0.70 25.10
N LEU A 731 -12.38 -0.29 24.22
CA LEU A 731 -11.68 -1.59 24.26
C LEU A 731 -10.34 -1.61 23.51
N LYS A 732 -9.91 -0.49 22.93
CA LYS A 732 -8.73 -0.42 22.05
C LYS A 732 -7.47 -1.09 22.61
N SER A 733 -7.22 -0.98 23.92
CA SER A 733 -6.02 -1.54 24.55
C SER A 733 -5.96 -3.07 24.55
N LEU A 734 -7.09 -3.75 24.34
CA LEU A 734 -7.13 -5.20 24.20
C LEU A 734 -6.68 -5.63 22.79
N PHE A 735 -7.06 -4.87 21.77
CA PHE A 735 -6.88 -5.24 20.37
C PHE A 735 -5.62 -4.61 19.74
N GLU A 736 -5.21 -3.43 20.18
CA GLU A 736 -4.03 -2.76 19.62
C GLU A 736 -2.73 -3.44 20.05
N ARG A 737 -1.69 -3.27 19.22
CA ARG A 737 -0.31 -3.55 19.58
C ARG A 737 0.57 -2.35 19.27
N SER A 738 1.63 -2.15 20.04
CA SER A 738 2.66 -1.19 19.69
C SER A 738 4.01 -1.57 20.24
N TYR A 739 5.06 -1.10 19.57
CA TYR A 739 6.44 -1.18 20.05
C TYR A 739 7.26 0.00 19.54
N GLN A 740 8.37 0.31 20.21
CA GLN A 740 9.33 1.32 19.76
C GLN A 740 9.85 0.97 18.37
N SER A 741 9.78 1.92 17.44
CA SER A 741 10.11 1.71 16.04
C SER A 741 11.44 2.33 15.66
N LYS A 742 11.87 1.99 14.45
CA LYS A 742 13.08 2.47 13.79
C LYS A 742 12.83 2.63 12.29
N GLY A 743 13.73 3.33 11.62
CA GLY A 743 13.58 3.68 10.20
C GLY A 743 12.68 4.88 9.99
N SER A 744 12.43 5.20 8.73
CA SER A 744 11.56 6.28 8.26
C SER A 744 10.94 5.89 6.92
N LYS A 745 10.18 6.78 6.28
CA LYS A 745 9.73 6.57 4.88
C LYS A 745 10.87 6.54 3.85
N TYR A 746 12.10 6.93 4.23
CA TYR A 746 13.27 7.00 3.34
C TYR A 746 14.26 5.83 3.52
N THR A 747 14.10 5.01 4.56
CA THR A 747 14.98 3.88 4.85
C THR A 747 14.45 2.57 4.26
N VAL A 748 15.31 1.58 4.04
CA VAL A 748 14.89 0.29 3.46
C VAL A 748 13.88 -0.41 4.38
N HIS A 749 14.20 -0.50 5.68
CA HIS A 749 13.23 -0.85 6.70
C HIS A 749 12.30 0.34 6.94
N VAL A 750 11.14 0.33 6.30
CA VAL A 750 10.21 1.47 6.39
C VAL A 750 9.40 1.45 7.68
N SER A 751 9.35 2.61 8.31
CA SER A 751 8.39 2.95 9.36
C SER A 751 8.06 4.44 9.23
N ALA A 752 6.97 4.76 8.54
CA ALA A 752 6.67 6.15 8.23
C ALA A 752 6.03 6.89 9.40
N LEU A 753 6.57 8.07 9.72
CA LEU A 753 6.05 8.95 10.76
C LEU A 753 4.71 9.57 10.36
N ASP A 754 3.70 9.36 11.19
CA ASP A 754 2.48 10.14 11.19
C ASP A 754 2.70 11.43 11.97
N PHE A 755 2.61 12.53 11.25
CA PHE A 755 2.72 13.86 11.82
C PHE A 755 1.35 14.47 12.14
N GLN A 756 0.25 13.77 11.88
CA GLN A 756 -1.09 14.22 12.25
C GLN A 756 -1.22 14.25 13.78
N ASN A 757 -1.73 15.37 14.29
CA ASN A 757 -1.96 15.60 15.73
C ASN A 757 -0.73 15.33 16.62
N ASP A 758 0.48 15.64 16.12
CA ASP A 758 1.74 15.42 16.84
C ASP A 758 1.96 13.96 17.28
N SER A 759 1.41 12.97 16.56
CA SER A 759 1.41 11.56 17.01
C SER A 759 2.79 10.88 16.95
N TRP A 760 3.58 11.16 15.91
CA TRP A 760 4.88 10.54 15.63
C TRP A 760 4.85 9.01 15.50
N LYS A 761 3.67 8.43 15.36
CA LYS A 761 3.49 6.98 15.24
C LYS A 761 3.93 6.49 13.87
N GLY A 762 4.54 5.31 13.83
CA GLY A 762 4.70 4.51 12.63
C GLY A 762 3.33 3.99 12.19
N ILE A 763 2.75 4.59 11.14
CA ILE A 763 1.40 4.24 10.66
C ILE A 763 1.41 3.28 9.46
N TRP A 764 2.52 3.16 8.76
CA TRP A 764 2.71 2.15 7.71
C TRP A 764 4.17 1.68 7.63
N GLY A 765 4.37 0.44 7.20
CA GLY A 765 5.65 -0.27 7.20
C GLY A 765 5.53 -1.64 6.53
N GLY A 766 6.63 -2.42 6.50
CA GLY A 766 6.68 -3.72 5.80
C GLY A 766 5.89 -4.83 6.47
N ASN A 767 4.59 -4.94 6.14
CA ASN A 767 3.70 -5.87 6.87
C ASN A 767 3.89 -7.34 6.53
N TYR A 768 4.47 -7.59 5.36
CA TYR A 768 4.92 -8.90 4.91
C TYR A 768 6.30 -8.72 4.29
N LYS A 769 7.22 -9.62 4.61
CA LYS A 769 8.53 -9.67 3.94
C LYS A 769 8.77 -11.06 3.39
N MET A 770 9.37 -11.12 2.22
CA MET A 770 9.73 -12.36 1.54
C MET A 770 11.16 -12.28 1.01
N ILE A 771 11.86 -13.40 1.10
CA ILE A 771 13.12 -13.68 0.40
C ILE A 771 12.97 -15.07 -0.25
N ALA A 772 12.84 -15.09 -1.56
CA ALA A 772 12.71 -16.28 -2.37
C ALA A 772 14.07 -16.70 -2.96
N SER A 773 14.57 -17.88 -2.58
CA SER A 773 15.72 -18.52 -3.22
C SER A 773 15.22 -19.55 -4.24
N LEU A 774 15.71 -19.46 -5.49
CA LEU A 774 15.37 -20.39 -6.57
C LEU A 774 16.41 -21.50 -6.78
N ASP A 775 17.22 -21.75 -5.75
CA ASP A 775 18.16 -22.87 -5.73
C ASP A 775 17.45 -24.21 -5.50
N LYS A 776 18.21 -25.31 -5.47
CA LYS A 776 17.63 -26.65 -5.28
C LYS A 776 17.04 -26.86 -3.89
N SER A 777 17.53 -26.16 -2.87
CA SER A 777 16.95 -26.22 -1.53
C SER A 777 15.60 -25.53 -1.48
N GLN A 778 15.41 -24.47 -2.29
CA GLN A 778 14.26 -23.57 -2.23
C GLN A 778 14.03 -23.04 -0.81
N ASP A 779 15.13 -22.86 -0.07
CA ASP A 779 15.14 -22.28 1.26
C ASP A 779 14.79 -20.79 1.15
N SER A 780 13.49 -20.54 1.16
CA SER A 780 12.90 -19.21 1.15
C SER A 780 12.40 -18.84 2.53
N TYR A 781 12.29 -17.54 2.76
CA TYR A 781 12.02 -16.97 4.06
C TYR A 781 10.92 -15.92 3.96
N TYR A 782 10.14 -15.82 5.02
CA TYR A 782 9.03 -14.89 5.09
C TYR A 782 8.68 -14.55 6.54
N ILE A 783 8.00 -13.43 6.74
CA ILE A 783 7.56 -13.00 8.08
C ILE A 783 6.40 -12.02 7.93
N LEU A 784 5.44 -12.07 8.86
CA LEU A 784 4.41 -11.05 9.07
C LEU A 784 4.79 -10.16 10.26
N ASP A 785 4.35 -8.91 10.23
CA ASP A 785 4.49 -7.97 11.35
C ASP A 785 3.39 -8.14 12.43
N THR A 786 2.51 -9.12 12.28
CA THR A 786 1.49 -9.53 13.28
C THR A 786 1.56 -11.05 13.51
N GLY A 787 0.43 -11.74 13.70
CA GLY A 787 0.29 -13.18 13.47
C GLY A 787 -0.68 -13.46 12.31
N VAL A 788 -0.96 -14.74 12.06
CA VAL A 788 -1.86 -15.15 10.97
C VAL A 788 -3.35 -15.00 11.32
N SER A 789 -3.72 -14.90 12.60
CA SER A 789 -5.11 -14.87 13.04
C SER A 789 -5.60 -13.46 13.37
N GLY A 790 -6.80 -13.11 12.94
CA GLY A 790 -7.51 -11.91 13.38
C GLY A 790 -8.27 -12.09 14.70
N ASN A 791 -8.28 -13.30 15.26
CA ASN A 791 -8.97 -13.57 16.51
C ASN A 791 -8.08 -13.20 17.71
N LEU A 792 -8.52 -12.21 18.51
CA LEU A 792 -7.81 -11.73 19.70
C LEU A 792 -7.43 -12.84 20.70
N LEU A 793 -8.22 -13.92 20.77
CA LEU A 793 -8.01 -15.03 21.71
C LEU A 793 -7.11 -16.13 21.13
N SER A 794 -6.73 -16.03 19.86
CA SER A 794 -5.78 -16.94 19.24
C SER A 794 -4.37 -16.64 19.75
N SER A 795 -3.59 -17.68 20.04
CA SER A 795 -2.15 -17.54 20.27
C SER A 795 -1.41 -17.02 19.03
N HIS A 796 -2.05 -17.02 17.87
CA HIS A 796 -1.48 -16.58 16.59
C HIS A 796 -1.99 -15.21 16.14
N TYR A 797 -2.40 -14.38 17.09
CA TYR A 797 -2.83 -13.00 16.82
C TYR A 797 -1.65 -12.08 16.50
N ASP A 798 -0.53 -12.25 17.22
CA ASP A 798 0.65 -11.40 17.22
C ASP A 798 1.97 -12.17 17.43
N ASP A 799 1.98 -13.50 17.32
CA ASP A 799 3.10 -14.37 17.67
C ASP A 799 4.35 -14.20 16.81
N GLN A 800 4.25 -13.61 15.61
CA GLN A 800 5.43 -13.31 14.79
C GLN A 800 6.02 -11.92 15.07
N GLN A 801 5.35 -11.03 15.83
CA GLN A 801 5.81 -9.65 16.07
C GLN A 801 7.21 -9.56 16.63
N GLN A 802 7.53 -10.43 17.59
CA GLN A 802 8.84 -10.40 18.23
C GLN A 802 9.96 -10.84 17.27
N ILE A 803 9.67 -11.82 16.41
CA ILE A 803 10.60 -12.32 15.38
C ILE A 803 10.83 -11.21 14.35
N TYR A 804 9.75 -10.58 13.89
CA TYR A 804 9.79 -9.44 12.97
C TYR A 804 10.59 -8.27 13.54
N LYS A 805 10.32 -7.87 14.79
CA LYS A 805 11.04 -6.77 15.48
C LYS A 805 12.54 -7.05 15.60
N GLN A 806 12.90 -8.29 15.87
CA GLN A 806 14.30 -8.74 15.90
C GLN A 806 14.92 -8.87 14.52
N GLY A 807 14.17 -8.57 13.44
CA GLY A 807 14.57 -8.67 12.04
C GLY A 807 14.92 -10.09 11.60
N ASN A 808 14.32 -11.09 12.24
CA ASN A 808 14.43 -12.49 11.89
C ASN A 808 13.27 -12.91 10.98
N TYR A 809 13.39 -14.09 10.37
CA TYR A 809 12.42 -14.62 9.43
C TYR A 809 12.06 -16.07 9.76
N LEU A 810 10.87 -16.48 9.34
CA LEU A 810 10.48 -17.88 9.34
C LEU A 810 10.97 -18.54 8.05
N LYS A 811 11.38 -19.80 8.14
CA LYS A 811 11.68 -20.60 6.95
C LYS A 811 10.36 -21.10 6.33
N GLN A 812 10.20 -20.91 5.03
CA GLN A 812 9.01 -21.32 4.30
C GLN A 812 9.08 -22.83 4.00
N ASN A 813 8.35 -23.64 4.76
CA ASN A 813 8.34 -25.09 4.56
C ASN A 813 7.47 -25.51 3.37
N ARG A 814 8.12 -25.78 2.23
CA ARG A 814 7.48 -26.16 0.97
C ARG A 814 7.44 -27.67 0.69
N ASN A 815 7.84 -28.53 1.61
CA ASN A 815 7.90 -29.97 1.36
C ASN A 815 6.79 -30.73 2.10
N PRO A 816 5.75 -31.23 1.42
CA PRO A 816 4.64 -31.95 2.04
C PRO A 816 5.06 -33.16 2.90
N LYS A 817 6.21 -33.77 2.61
CA LYS A 817 6.74 -34.92 3.35
C LYS A 817 7.10 -34.58 4.80
N THR A 818 7.27 -33.30 5.11
CA THR A 818 7.66 -32.83 6.45
C THR A 818 6.45 -32.48 7.34
N TYR A 819 5.23 -32.50 6.80
CA TYR A 819 4.03 -32.02 7.51
C TYR A 819 3.46 -33.04 8.52
N SER A 820 4.09 -34.20 8.71
CA SER A 820 3.59 -35.22 9.63
C SER A 820 3.53 -34.78 11.10
N SER A 821 4.35 -33.80 11.49
CA SER A 821 4.33 -33.20 12.83
C SER A 821 3.34 -32.04 12.98
N PHE A 822 2.75 -31.56 11.87
CA PHE A 822 1.87 -30.39 11.86
C PHE A 822 0.45 -30.77 12.30
N LYS A 823 -0.27 -29.78 12.83
CA LYS A 823 -1.70 -29.96 13.16
C LYS A 823 -2.48 -30.18 11.86
N LYS A 824 -3.28 -31.25 11.79
CA LYS A 824 -4.01 -31.63 10.57
C LYS A 824 -5.51 -31.41 10.70
N PHE A 825 -6.08 -30.64 9.77
CA PHE A 825 -7.50 -30.50 9.52
C PHE A 825 -7.83 -31.02 8.11
N SER A 826 -8.91 -31.79 7.94
CA SER A 826 -9.31 -32.33 6.64
C SER A 826 -10.70 -31.86 6.23
N LEU A 827 -10.83 -31.35 5.01
CA LEU A 827 -12.11 -31.15 4.33
C LEU A 827 -12.38 -32.43 3.50
N ILE A 828 -13.42 -33.18 3.84
CA ILE A 828 -13.71 -34.50 3.27
C ILE A 828 -14.95 -34.42 2.39
N SER A 829 -14.83 -34.89 1.15
CA SER A 829 -15.96 -34.94 0.22
C SER A 829 -16.93 -36.06 0.59
N SER A 830 -18.17 -35.67 0.89
CA SER A 830 -19.30 -36.59 1.12
C SER A 830 -19.75 -37.35 -0.14
N LYS A 831 -19.34 -36.91 -1.33
CA LYS A 831 -19.67 -37.58 -2.60
C LYS A 831 -18.80 -38.81 -2.86
N LEU A 832 -17.52 -38.76 -2.51
CA LEU A 832 -16.59 -39.89 -2.64
C LEU A 832 -16.94 -41.03 -1.67
N THR A 833 -17.53 -40.71 -0.51
CA THR A 833 -17.98 -41.69 0.47
C THR A 833 -19.17 -42.53 -0.01
N LYS A 834 -20.10 -41.93 -0.78
CA LYS A 834 -21.23 -42.65 -1.40
C LYS A 834 -20.83 -43.55 -2.57
N GLN A 835 -19.81 -43.18 -3.34
CA GLN A 835 -19.29 -44.04 -4.42
C GLN A 835 -18.51 -45.25 -3.91
N LYS A 836 -17.82 -45.15 -2.76
CA LYS A 836 -17.21 -46.32 -2.11
C LYS A 836 -18.28 -47.29 -1.56
N SER A 837 -19.33 -46.79 -0.91
CA SER A 837 -20.42 -47.66 -0.43
C SER A 837 -21.22 -48.35 -1.54
N GLN A 838 -21.21 -47.83 -2.77
CA GLN A 838 -21.85 -48.46 -3.93
C GLN A 838 -20.93 -49.42 -4.73
N LYS A 839 -19.62 -49.44 -4.44
CA LYS A 839 -18.70 -50.45 -5.00
C LYS A 839 -18.51 -51.65 -4.06
N ASP A 840 -18.86 -51.49 -2.78
CA ASP A 840 -18.85 -52.54 -1.75
C ASP A 840 -20.23 -53.20 -1.55
N LEU A 841 -21.21 -52.85 -2.38
CA LEU A 841 -22.53 -53.49 -2.55
C LEU A 841 -22.61 -54.03 -3.98
#